data_AF-A0A9D9SFY3-F1
#
_entry.id   AF-A0A9D9SFY3-F1
#
_cell.length_a   1.000
_cell.length_b   1.000
_cell.length_c   1.000
_cell.angle_alpha   90.00
_cell.angle_beta   90.00
_cell.angle_gamma   90.00
#
_symmetry.space_group_name_H-M   'P 1'
#
loop_
_entity.id
_entity.type
_entity.pdbx_description
1 polymer ?
#
loop_
_entity_poly.entity_id
_entity_poly.type
_entity_poly.pdbx_seq_one_letter_code
_entity_poly.pdbx_strand_id
1 'polypeptide(L)'
;MSTSSGDSRQEGSAMVIALMVMLLLMSFVALAITRTNSETIAASNDEAETKTFEAANASLEILTRNFNKIFETKLTIAPFDITRIQGQYPPVFDTSYNFSQTVTQTQATRDVVMTGEFFQGLNARRDEWQLDSIATDRSNGVQVALRRKFLNNRIPVFQFGIFYDDDLEFHPGPRFDFGGRVHSNGSIFLQAGTGVYFSSKVSAANHVFTDIAKNGTSYTAWGDNVFIKNASGVFTQLRYNMGSVLANTVNGAPTTTNPLPTAYKSVNWKSNMNLFQGNLLSNTKPLQLPIKINSDISAQGLDLVEVVKRGKTPGDLYNDGTGTVSSPNIVPVTATTMDDKVTQAERYYNKTGLRVSLADSKAKLPACSNTMGTAVTTPCGVRLDGDSAGLTAGAITGVRGYVPRPMTGTPAYQATAVNGDRFNTGNKETWIKIETVVFNPATLNYDTADVTQDILALGVTDAAPNLASNFVIQDANYNANGYDSRSIIELQRFAIPGPTIPNTTGATSTTGYITASSFSGNNYNYVMPGTIPNSTSSNRCTTGTITLTAVDRGTISSGTNYFPGGFSGDNRAHMKTATISGLSGKYGCVVPFPINMFDTREGLYNDTSSVFNPTSTYGSNVPWAGVMSVVDIDVGNLRQFLNGTWDTRMPTGTPYYTATGHVLRSTDIPQNNGWVLYVSDRRGDFDFDGEYDMEDVFGNNDGNLQIGEDVNGTGNLQADYTNEAVRYTGTGSNISPD
;
A
#
# COMPACT_ATOMS: atom_id res chain seq x y z
N MET A 1 82.00 78.76 71.67
CA MET A 1 81.85 77.40 71.12
C MET A 1 80.45 76.92 71.49
N SER A 2 79.49 77.04 70.58
CA SER A 2 79.01 76.01 69.62
C SER A 2 77.82 75.24 70.21
N THR A 3 76.57 75.61 69.88
CA THR A 3 75.63 75.01 68.89
C THR A 3 74.76 73.87 69.41
N SER A 4 73.43 74.03 69.35
CA SER A 4 72.40 73.16 68.71
C SER A 4 71.02 73.68 69.15
N SER A 5 69.90 73.56 68.44
CA SER A 5 69.52 73.50 67.02
C SER A 5 67.98 73.59 67.06
N GLY A 6 67.37 74.39 66.18
CA GLY A 6 65.95 74.74 66.24
C GLY A 6 64.98 73.57 66.14
N ASP A 7 63.87 73.72 66.87
CA ASP A 7 62.70 72.85 66.81
C ASP A 7 61.47 73.73 66.55
N SER A 8 61.08 73.88 65.27
CA SER A 8 59.82 74.54 64.85
C SER A 8 59.54 74.35 63.35
N ARG A 9 59.45 73.11 62.83
CA ARG A 9 59.01 72.86 61.42
C ARG A 9 58.31 71.48 61.20
N GLN A 10 57.43 71.02 62.08
CA GLN A 10 56.70 69.74 61.85
C GLN A 10 55.19 69.84 61.58
N GLU A 11 54.55 71.02 61.69
CA GLU A 11 53.10 71.14 61.45
C GLU A 11 52.72 71.36 59.96
N GLY A 12 53.65 71.72 59.09
CA GLY A 12 53.39 72.00 57.66
C GLY A 12 53.51 70.80 56.71
N SER A 13 54.30 69.77 57.05
CA SER A 13 54.55 68.61 56.18
C SER A 13 53.47 67.52 56.30
N ALA A 14 52.88 67.35 57.49
CA ALA A 14 51.80 66.40 57.72
C ALA A 14 50.54 66.73 56.90
N MET A 15 50.19 68.02 56.75
CA MET A 15 49.04 68.46 55.97
C MET A 15 49.24 68.21 54.46
N VAL A 16 50.45 68.41 53.94
CA VAL A 16 50.79 68.16 52.53
C VAL A 16 50.81 66.66 52.21
N ILE A 17 51.36 65.84 53.12
CA ILE A 17 51.34 64.36 52.97
C ILE A 17 49.91 63.84 53.06
N ALA A 18 49.08 64.34 53.99
CA ALA A 18 47.67 63.97 54.09
C ALA A 18 46.87 64.37 52.85
N LEU A 19 47.13 65.55 52.27
CA LEU A 19 46.54 65.99 51.00
C LEU A 19 46.95 65.10 49.82
N MET A 20 48.24 64.74 49.72
CA MET A 20 48.72 63.83 48.68
C MET A 20 48.13 62.42 48.82
N VAL A 21 48.03 61.90 50.04
CA VAL A 21 47.41 60.59 50.32
C VAL A 21 45.92 60.60 50.03
N MET A 22 45.20 61.67 50.38
CA MET A 22 43.77 61.81 50.03
C MET A 22 43.55 61.95 48.52
N LEU A 23 44.41 62.68 47.79
CA LEU A 23 44.36 62.75 46.33
C LEU A 23 44.56 61.37 45.69
N LEU A 24 45.52 60.61 46.21
CA LEU A 24 45.81 59.26 45.76
C LEU A 24 44.63 58.31 46.05
N LEU A 25 44.07 58.36 47.26
CA LEU A 25 42.88 57.58 47.63
C LEU A 25 41.66 57.94 46.79
N MET A 26 41.41 59.23 46.54
CA MET A 26 40.32 59.66 45.64
C MET A 26 40.54 59.15 44.22
N SER A 27 41.78 59.13 43.73
CA SER A 27 42.09 58.59 42.40
C SER A 27 41.85 57.07 42.30
N PHE A 28 42.19 56.30 43.34
CA PHE A 28 41.91 54.86 43.39
C PHE A 28 40.40 54.56 43.52
N VAL A 29 39.68 55.34 44.33
CA VAL A 29 38.21 55.20 44.46
C VAL A 29 37.53 55.55 43.14
N ALA A 30 37.96 56.62 42.46
CA ALA A 30 37.44 56.98 41.15
C ALA A 30 37.69 55.86 40.11
N LEU A 31 38.91 55.32 40.05
CA LEU A 31 39.25 54.20 39.18
C LEU A 31 38.41 52.95 39.48
N ALA A 32 38.20 52.64 40.76
CA ALA A 32 37.37 51.50 41.19
C ALA A 32 35.90 51.68 40.77
N ILE A 33 35.31 52.86 40.96
CA ILE A 33 33.92 53.15 40.56
C ILE A 33 33.78 53.07 39.03
N THR A 34 34.72 53.66 38.27
CA THR A 34 34.70 53.58 36.80
C THR A 34 34.77 52.14 36.33
N ARG A 35 35.67 51.33 36.91
CA ARG A 35 35.80 49.91 36.57
C ARG A 35 34.54 49.12 36.91
N THR A 36 33.97 49.29 38.10
CA THR A 36 32.73 48.61 38.51
C THR A 36 31.55 48.98 37.62
N ASN A 37 31.41 50.25 37.24
CA ASN A 37 30.36 50.68 36.32
C ASN A 37 30.57 50.07 34.91
N SER A 38 31.81 50.04 34.42
CA SER A 38 32.12 49.38 33.15
C SER A 38 31.84 47.87 33.19
N GLU A 39 32.23 47.18 34.26
CA GLU A 39 31.95 45.75 34.44
C GLU A 39 30.44 45.47 34.57
N THR A 40 29.69 46.34 35.28
CA THR A 40 28.23 46.21 35.41
C THR A 40 27.51 46.43 34.08
N ILE A 41 27.92 47.44 33.30
CA ILE A 41 27.33 47.68 31.96
C ILE A 41 27.69 46.53 31.02
N ALA A 42 28.92 46.05 31.05
CA ALA A 42 29.34 44.90 30.24
C ALA A 42 28.53 43.65 30.60
N ALA A 43 28.38 43.34 31.89
CA ALA A 43 27.58 42.21 32.36
C ALA A 43 26.09 42.36 32.01
N SER A 44 25.53 43.56 32.13
CA SER A 44 24.14 43.83 31.75
C SER A 44 23.92 43.69 30.24
N ASN A 45 24.88 44.11 29.41
CA ASN A 45 24.81 43.93 27.96
C ASN A 45 24.91 42.45 27.58
N ASP A 46 25.81 41.70 28.22
CA ASP A 46 25.99 40.26 28.02
C ASP A 46 24.72 39.47 28.43
N GLU A 47 24.10 39.84 29.56
CA GLU A 47 22.82 39.27 29.99
C GLU A 47 21.69 39.59 29.00
N ALA A 48 21.59 40.84 28.53
CA ALA A 48 20.57 41.25 27.57
C ALA A 48 20.77 40.56 26.19
N GLU A 49 22.01 40.43 25.74
CA GLU A 49 22.36 39.71 24.52
C GLU A 49 21.98 38.23 24.63
N THR A 50 22.35 37.57 25.74
CA THR A 50 22.03 36.15 25.99
C THR A 50 20.51 35.92 25.98
N LYS A 51 19.72 36.75 26.68
CA LYS A 51 18.25 36.62 26.67
C LYS A 51 17.66 36.87 25.28
N THR A 52 18.17 37.86 24.55
CA THR A 52 17.71 38.19 23.19
C THR A 52 18.06 37.08 22.20
N PHE A 53 19.22 36.43 22.36
CA PHE A 53 19.63 35.26 21.60
C PHE A 53 18.65 34.10 21.79
N GLU A 54 18.28 33.77 23.03
CA GLU A 54 17.30 32.72 23.32
C GLU A 54 15.92 33.05 22.75
N ALA A 55 15.49 34.31 22.81
CA ALA A 55 14.24 34.76 22.18
C ALA A 55 14.30 34.62 20.64
N ALA A 56 15.41 35.01 20.00
CA ALA A 56 15.62 34.84 18.57
C ALA A 56 15.60 33.37 18.16
N ASN A 57 16.19 32.50 18.98
CA ASN A 57 16.22 31.05 18.80
C ASN A 57 14.82 30.46 18.89
N ALA A 58 14.04 30.80 19.93
CA ALA A 58 12.66 30.36 20.06
C ALA A 58 11.79 30.78 18.86
N SER A 59 11.97 32.01 18.37
CA SER A 59 11.29 32.49 17.16
C SER A 59 11.71 31.72 15.90
N LEU A 60 13.00 31.42 15.75
CA LEU A 60 13.50 30.62 14.63
C LEU A 60 12.98 29.17 14.66
N GLU A 61 12.84 28.58 15.85
CA GLU A 61 12.28 27.24 16.00
C GLU A 61 10.78 27.19 15.67
N ILE A 62 10.00 28.19 16.10
CA ILE A 62 8.58 28.28 15.71
C ILE A 62 8.45 28.44 14.19
N LEU A 63 9.27 29.30 13.59
CA LEU A 63 9.28 29.49 12.15
C LEU A 63 9.63 28.19 11.43
N THR A 64 10.65 27.46 11.90
CA THR A 64 11.06 26.16 11.36
C THR A 64 9.94 25.12 11.46
N ARG A 65 9.32 24.99 12.64
CA ARG A 65 8.20 24.07 12.88
C ARG A 65 7.02 24.37 11.97
N ASN A 66 6.62 25.65 11.89
CA ASN A 66 5.48 26.08 11.08
C ASN A 66 5.74 25.92 9.58
N PHE A 67 6.99 26.14 9.16
CA PHE A 67 7.45 25.85 7.80
C PHE A 67 7.33 24.35 7.50
N ASN A 68 7.84 23.47 8.38
CA ASN A 68 7.76 22.02 8.21
C ASN A 68 6.32 21.52 8.08
N LYS A 69 5.40 22.04 8.89
CA LYS A 69 3.96 21.68 8.84
C LYS A 69 3.30 21.94 7.48
N ILE A 70 3.83 22.84 6.66
CA ILE A 70 3.29 23.04 5.30
C ILE A 70 3.53 21.78 4.45
N PHE A 71 4.70 21.16 4.58
CA PHE A 71 5.08 19.98 3.79
C PHE A 71 4.38 18.69 4.21
N GLU A 72 3.73 18.66 5.37
CA GLU A 72 2.83 17.57 5.75
C GLU A 72 1.60 17.49 4.82
N THR A 73 1.23 18.59 4.13
CA THR A 73 0.05 18.64 3.27
C THR A 73 0.29 19.10 1.84
N LYS A 74 1.38 19.84 1.61
CA LYS A 74 1.67 20.45 0.31
C LYS A 74 3.09 20.12 -0.12
N LEU A 75 3.24 19.69 -1.37
CA LEU A 75 4.56 19.51 -2.00
C LEU A 75 5.22 20.85 -2.39
N THR A 76 4.46 21.95 -2.37
CA THR A 76 4.92 23.29 -2.75
C THR A 76 4.35 24.33 -1.80
N ILE A 77 5.16 25.32 -1.44
CA ILE A 77 4.72 26.44 -0.61
C ILE A 77 4.12 27.52 -1.50
N ALA A 78 2.91 27.98 -1.18
CA ALA A 78 2.31 29.14 -1.84
C ALA A 78 2.68 30.45 -1.11
N PRO A 79 2.64 31.62 -1.78
CA PRO A 79 2.94 32.91 -1.13
C PRO A 79 2.08 33.18 0.11
N PHE A 80 0.81 32.77 0.11
CA PHE A 80 -0.07 32.90 1.29
C PHE A 80 0.42 32.10 2.49
N ASP A 81 1.00 30.90 2.27
CA ASP A 81 1.53 30.08 3.36
C ASP A 81 2.74 30.77 4.02
N ILE A 82 3.58 31.43 3.22
CA ILE A 82 4.74 32.20 3.68
C ILE A 82 4.27 33.35 4.57
N THR A 83 3.35 34.19 4.10
CA THR A 83 2.83 35.32 4.87
C THR A 83 2.19 34.85 6.17
N ARG A 84 1.47 33.72 6.15
CA ARG A 84 0.86 33.13 7.34
C ARG A 84 1.88 32.74 8.39
N ILE A 85 2.98 32.06 8.01
CA ILE A 85 3.97 31.58 8.98
C ILE A 85 4.88 32.70 9.51
N GLN A 86 5.17 33.73 8.69
CA GLN A 86 5.97 34.89 9.12
C GLN A 86 5.29 35.76 10.18
N GLY A 87 3.97 35.67 10.30
CA GLY A 87 3.19 36.37 11.33
C GLY A 87 3.01 35.60 12.64
N GLN A 88 3.66 34.45 12.81
CA GLN A 88 3.50 33.60 13.99
C GLN A 88 4.74 33.60 14.88
N TYR A 89 4.62 34.27 16.03
CA TYR A 89 5.70 34.45 16.98
C TYR A 89 5.53 33.59 18.24
N PRO A 90 6.60 33.41 19.04
CA PRO A 90 6.51 32.74 20.34
C PRO A 90 5.57 33.46 21.32
N PRO A 91 4.46 32.83 21.75
CA PRO A 91 3.45 33.49 22.60
C PRO A 91 3.95 33.95 23.97
N VAL A 92 5.04 33.35 24.47
CA VAL A 92 5.61 33.68 25.79
C VAL A 92 6.54 34.89 25.74
N PHE A 93 7.08 35.22 24.57
CA PHE A 93 8.11 36.26 24.42
C PHE A 93 7.59 37.55 23.77
N ASP A 94 6.37 37.54 23.23
CA ASP A 94 5.77 38.64 22.44
C ASP A 94 5.52 39.94 23.22
N THR A 95 5.53 39.88 24.55
CA THR A 95 5.40 41.04 25.43
C THR A 95 6.72 41.77 25.64
N SER A 96 7.84 41.03 25.67
CA SER A 96 9.18 41.54 25.98
C SER A 96 10.01 41.81 24.73
N TYR A 97 9.71 41.13 23.62
CA TYR A 97 10.47 41.21 22.38
C TYR A 97 9.59 41.58 21.18
N ASN A 98 10.18 42.30 20.22
CA ASN A 98 9.66 42.43 18.87
C ASN A 98 10.36 41.41 17.97
N PHE A 99 9.58 40.70 17.15
CA PHE A 99 10.09 39.72 16.22
C PHE A 99 9.91 40.18 14.78
N SER A 100 10.89 39.86 13.93
CA SER A 100 10.79 39.93 12.48
C SER A 100 11.26 38.61 11.89
N GLN A 101 10.38 37.97 11.11
CA GLN A 101 10.63 36.67 10.50
C GLN A 101 10.60 36.79 8.97
N THR A 102 11.65 36.29 8.32
CA THR A 102 11.75 36.26 6.85
C THR A 102 11.95 34.83 6.35
N VAL A 103 11.18 34.44 5.33
CA VAL A 103 11.32 33.16 4.63
C VAL A 103 11.68 33.46 3.18
N THR A 104 12.77 32.90 2.68
CA THR A 104 13.23 33.15 1.32
C THR A 104 13.70 31.85 0.68
N GLN A 105 13.20 31.57 -0.53
CA GLN A 105 13.76 30.53 -1.37
C GLN A 105 15.03 31.06 -2.03
N THR A 106 16.19 30.54 -1.64
CA THR A 106 17.50 31.01 -2.13
C THR A 106 17.93 30.30 -3.42
N GLN A 107 17.40 29.11 -3.68
CA GLN A 107 17.61 28.38 -4.95
C GLN A 107 16.31 27.78 -5.46
N ALA A 108 16.07 27.94 -6.75
CA ALA A 108 14.94 27.31 -7.44
C ALA A 108 15.04 25.78 -7.40
N THR A 109 13.88 25.12 -7.54
CA THR A 109 13.79 23.67 -7.59
C THR A 109 14.62 23.09 -8.74
N ARG A 110 15.40 22.04 -8.46
CA ARG A 110 16.15 21.24 -9.44
C ARG A 110 16.08 19.76 -9.10
N ASP A 111 16.20 18.91 -10.12
CA ASP A 111 16.32 17.47 -9.92
C ASP A 111 17.76 17.11 -9.53
N VAL A 112 17.92 16.29 -8.50
CA VAL A 112 19.21 15.80 -8.02
C VAL A 112 19.11 14.32 -7.67
N VAL A 113 20.19 13.57 -7.89
CA VAL A 113 20.34 12.25 -7.28
C VAL A 113 20.95 12.46 -5.90
N MET A 114 20.34 11.89 -4.87
CA MET A 114 20.81 12.00 -3.50
C MET A 114 22.13 11.26 -3.32
N THR A 115 23.10 11.93 -2.71
CA THR A 115 24.46 11.42 -2.45
C THR A 115 24.81 11.35 -0.97
N GLY A 116 23.90 11.77 -0.08
CA GLY A 116 24.09 11.70 1.37
C GLY A 116 23.97 10.28 1.91
N GLU A 117 24.13 10.11 3.21
CA GLU A 117 23.95 8.79 3.85
C GLU A 117 22.50 8.31 3.74
N PHE A 118 21.55 9.21 4.00
CA PHE A 118 20.12 8.93 3.84
C PHE A 118 19.66 9.13 2.39
N PHE A 119 18.76 8.26 1.93
CA PHE A 119 18.10 8.33 0.63
C PHE A 119 19.04 8.25 -0.58
N GLN A 120 20.26 7.74 -0.42
CA GLN A 120 21.26 7.69 -1.49
C GLN A 120 20.71 6.98 -2.73
N GLY A 121 20.94 7.53 -3.93
CA GLY A 121 20.49 6.93 -5.19
C GLY A 121 19.02 7.18 -5.54
N LEU A 122 18.24 7.77 -4.63
CA LEU A 122 16.93 8.30 -4.92
C LEU A 122 17.05 9.67 -5.63
N ASN A 123 16.18 9.88 -6.60
CA ASN A 123 15.96 11.15 -7.26
C ASN A 123 15.11 12.04 -6.35
N ALA A 124 15.52 13.29 -6.19
CA ALA A 124 14.83 14.28 -5.40
C ALA A 124 14.64 15.57 -6.20
N ARG A 125 13.51 16.24 -6.00
CA ARG A 125 13.33 17.65 -6.34
C ARG A 125 13.79 18.49 -5.17
N ARG A 126 14.97 19.10 -5.31
CA ARG A 126 15.63 19.90 -4.28
C ARG A 126 15.44 21.39 -4.52
N ASP A 127 15.04 22.11 -3.49
CA ASP A 127 15.23 23.56 -3.38
C ASP A 127 15.95 23.93 -2.07
N GLU A 128 16.45 25.15 -2.01
CA GLU A 128 17.13 25.70 -0.83
C GLU A 128 16.31 26.85 -0.25
N TRP A 129 16.14 26.82 1.06
CA TRP A 129 15.38 27.82 1.80
C TRP A 129 16.24 28.41 2.92
N GLN A 130 16.01 29.69 3.16
CA GLN A 130 16.58 30.46 4.25
C GLN A 130 15.46 31.00 5.13
N LEU A 131 15.61 30.79 6.44
CA LEU A 131 14.78 31.37 7.48
C LEU A 131 15.62 32.34 8.28
N ASP A 132 15.17 33.58 8.37
CA ASP A 132 15.76 34.62 9.20
C ASP A 132 14.78 34.98 10.34
N SER A 133 15.30 35.06 11.56
CA SER A 133 14.56 35.48 12.75
C SER A 133 15.36 36.56 13.47
N ILE A 134 14.76 37.74 13.63
CA ILE A 134 15.35 38.85 14.37
C ILE A 134 14.49 39.07 15.61
N ALA A 135 15.10 39.00 16.79
CA ALA A 135 14.50 39.42 18.05
C ALA A 135 15.10 40.75 18.48
N THR A 136 14.26 41.69 18.91
CA THR A 136 14.67 42.98 19.48
C THR A 136 14.01 43.15 20.83
N ASP A 137 14.81 43.27 21.89
CA ASP A 137 14.31 43.54 23.24
C ASP A 137 13.68 44.94 23.29
N ARG A 138 12.43 45.02 23.76
CA ARG A 138 11.68 46.28 23.83
C ARG A 138 12.21 47.25 24.88
N SER A 139 12.92 46.76 25.89
CA SER A 139 13.36 47.54 27.04
C SER A 139 14.67 48.27 26.80
N ASN A 140 15.61 47.64 26.10
CA ASN A 140 16.98 48.13 25.90
C ASN A 140 17.41 48.22 24.43
N GLY A 141 16.60 47.70 23.49
CA GLY A 141 16.86 47.76 22.05
C GLY A 141 17.94 46.79 21.54
N VAL A 142 18.45 45.89 22.39
CA VAL A 142 19.39 44.84 21.97
C VAL A 142 18.72 43.96 20.91
N GLN A 143 19.47 43.66 19.84
CA GLN A 143 18.96 42.91 18.71
C GLN A 143 19.88 41.74 18.40
N VAL A 144 19.28 40.56 18.21
CA VAL A 144 19.97 39.36 17.75
C VAL A 144 19.24 38.83 16.51
N ALA A 145 20.02 38.49 15.48
CA ALA A 145 19.52 37.93 14.24
C ALA A 145 20.11 36.52 14.06
N LEU A 146 19.24 35.53 13.89
CA LEU A 146 19.60 34.16 13.59
C LEU A 146 19.14 33.77 12.19
N ARG A 147 19.95 32.95 11.52
CA ARG A 147 19.70 32.45 10.17
C ARG A 147 19.83 30.93 10.14
N ARG A 148 18.86 30.26 9.53
CA ARG A 148 18.91 28.83 9.20
C ARG A 148 18.78 28.65 7.69
N LYS A 149 19.68 27.88 7.11
CA LYS A 149 19.57 27.40 5.72
C LYS A 149 19.39 25.89 5.72
N PHE A 150 18.53 25.40 4.85
CA PHE A 150 18.34 23.97 4.66
C PHE A 150 17.92 23.64 3.24
N LEU A 151 18.10 22.37 2.89
CA LEU A 151 17.67 21.80 1.62
C LEU A 151 16.35 21.07 1.85
N ASN A 152 15.33 21.45 1.08
CA ASN A 152 14.08 20.72 1.04
C ASN A 152 14.12 19.74 -0.14
N ASN A 153 14.27 18.45 0.19
CA ASN A 153 14.37 17.36 -0.78
C ASN A 153 13.03 16.65 -0.86
N ARG A 154 12.30 16.83 -1.96
CA ARG A 154 11.06 16.09 -2.22
C ARG A 154 11.39 14.85 -3.02
N ILE A 155 11.33 13.70 -2.36
CA ILE A 155 11.70 12.41 -2.92
C ILE A 155 10.41 11.67 -3.28
N PRO A 156 10.13 11.40 -4.57
CA PRO A 156 9.01 10.56 -4.94
C PRO A 156 9.23 9.15 -4.39
N VAL A 157 8.25 8.64 -3.66
CA VAL A 157 8.25 7.25 -3.17
C VAL A 157 8.31 6.28 -4.36
N PHE A 158 7.56 6.58 -5.44
CA PHE A 158 7.58 5.82 -6.68
C PHE A 158 8.45 6.48 -7.75
N GLN A 159 9.69 6.05 -7.82
CA GLN A 159 10.62 6.41 -8.91
C GLN A 159 11.21 5.18 -9.61
N PHE A 160 10.75 4.00 -9.19
CA PHE A 160 11.05 2.71 -9.75
C PHE A 160 9.81 2.18 -10.41
N GLY A 161 10.01 1.49 -11.53
CA GLY A 161 8.96 0.63 -12.05
C GLY A 161 8.92 -0.70 -11.29
N ILE A 162 10.09 -1.23 -10.89
CA ILE A 162 10.21 -2.43 -10.06
C ILE A 162 11.21 -2.12 -8.94
N PHE A 163 10.77 -2.29 -7.70
CA PHE A 163 11.59 -2.20 -6.49
C PHE A 163 11.31 -3.44 -5.64
N TYR A 164 12.35 -4.17 -5.27
CA TYR A 164 12.29 -5.29 -4.34
C TYR A 164 13.19 -4.99 -3.14
N ASP A 165 12.72 -5.37 -1.94
CA ASP A 165 13.61 -5.37 -0.78
C ASP A 165 14.51 -6.62 -0.77
N ASP A 166 13.95 -7.78 -1.13
CA ASP A 166 14.70 -9.03 -1.28
C ASP A 166 15.26 -9.20 -2.73
N ASP A 167 15.81 -10.37 -3.02
CA ASP A 167 16.25 -10.79 -4.34
C ASP A 167 15.13 -10.72 -5.40
N LEU A 168 15.50 -10.32 -6.61
CA LEU A 168 14.59 -10.18 -7.76
C LEU A 168 15.01 -11.11 -8.90
N GLU A 169 14.07 -11.87 -9.45
CA GLU A 169 14.33 -12.80 -10.54
C GLU A 169 13.50 -12.49 -11.80
N PHE A 170 14.17 -12.54 -12.96
CA PHE A 170 13.54 -12.43 -14.27
C PHE A 170 13.88 -13.66 -15.12
N HIS A 171 12.83 -14.36 -15.55
CA HIS A 171 12.87 -15.41 -16.59
C HIS A 171 11.53 -15.45 -17.36
N PRO A 172 11.14 -14.36 -18.04
CA PRO A 172 9.83 -14.26 -18.65
C PRO A 172 9.68 -15.25 -19.82
N GLY A 173 8.50 -15.87 -19.92
CA GLY A 173 8.15 -16.76 -21.04
C GLY A 173 8.00 -15.96 -22.34
N PRO A 174 7.00 -15.07 -22.45
CA PRO A 174 6.88 -14.11 -23.54
C PRO A 174 7.87 -12.94 -23.42
N ARG A 175 8.06 -12.18 -24.51
CA ARG A 175 8.89 -10.98 -24.52
C ARG A 175 8.40 -9.98 -23.47
N PHE A 176 9.31 -9.48 -22.63
CA PHE A 176 9.01 -8.48 -21.59
C PHE A 176 9.77 -7.18 -21.84
N ASP A 177 9.06 -6.11 -22.19
CA ASP A 177 9.63 -4.76 -22.36
C ASP A 177 9.27 -3.88 -21.16
N PHE A 178 10.28 -3.34 -20.47
CA PHE A 178 10.10 -2.57 -19.25
C PHE A 178 10.64 -1.15 -19.35
N GLY A 179 9.80 -0.17 -19.00
CA GLY A 179 10.10 1.27 -19.13
C GLY A 179 10.78 1.91 -17.91
N GLY A 180 10.51 1.39 -16.71
CA GLY A 180 10.91 2.02 -15.44
C GLY A 180 12.29 1.59 -14.94
N ARG A 181 12.80 2.31 -13.93
CA ARG A 181 14.00 1.88 -13.18
C ARG A 181 13.70 0.58 -12.43
N VAL A 182 14.70 -0.29 -12.35
CA VAL A 182 14.63 -1.56 -11.62
C VAL A 182 15.69 -1.56 -10.52
N HIS A 183 15.27 -1.87 -9.30
CA HIS A 183 16.17 -2.01 -8.16
C HIS A 183 15.77 -3.18 -7.26
N SER A 184 16.77 -3.84 -6.68
CA SER A 184 16.60 -4.78 -5.59
C SER A 184 17.60 -4.44 -4.48
N ASN A 185 17.14 -4.36 -3.23
CA ASN A 185 18.01 -4.27 -2.05
C ASN A 185 18.72 -5.61 -1.76
N GLY A 186 18.30 -6.69 -2.43
CA GLY A 186 19.03 -7.94 -2.58
C GLY A 186 19.84 -8.03 -3.89
N SER A 187 19.85 -9.23 -4.47
CA SER A 187 20.48 -9.61 -5.73
C SER A 187 19.47 -9.66 -6.88
N ILE A 188 19.93 -9.57 -8.12
CA ILE A 188 19.08 -9.71 -9.31
C ILE A 188 19.56 -10.90 -10.16
N PHE A 189 18.63 -11.78 -10.51
CA PHE A 189 18.81 -12.90 -11.45
C PHE A 189 18.19 -12.55 -12.79
N LEU A 190 18.99 -12.55 -13.87
CA LEU A 190 18.56 -12.10 -15.20
C LEU A 190 18.78 -13.19 -16.25
N GLN A 191 17.68 -13.78 -16.72
CA GLN A 191 17.67 -14.77 -17.80
C GLN A 191 16.44 -14.56 -18.68
N ALA A 192 16.51 -14.87 -19.97
CA ALA A 192 15.36 -14.70 -20.86
C ALA A 192 15.51 -15.46 -22.17
N GLY A 193 14.42 -16.11 -22.59
CA GLY A 193 14.42 -16.96 -23.78
C GLY A 193 13.97 -16.19 -25.00
N THR A 194 12.79 -15.59 -24.91
CA THR A 194 12.23 -14.72 -25.94
C THR A 194 12.76 -13.29 -25.86
N GLY A 195 13.05 -12.82 -24.63
CA GLY A 195 13.84 -11.63 -24.38
C GLY A 195 13.25 -10.71 -23.31
N VAL A 196 14.14 -10.04 -22.57
CA VAL A 196 13.80 -9.00 -21.59
C VAL A 196 14.52 -7.70 -21.92
N TYR A 197 13.79 -6.59 -21.97
CA TYR A 197 14.29 -5.29 -22.44
C TYR A 197 14.06 -4.21 -21.39
N PHE A 198 15.12 -3.80 -20.70
CA PHE A 198 15.08 -2.69 -19.75
C PHE A 198 15.42 -1.38 -20.44
N SER A 199 14.45 -0.46 -20.50
CA SER A 199 14.63 0.87 -21.10
C SER A 199 15.31 1.88 -20.16
N SER A 200 15.48 1.52 -18.89
CA SER A 200 16.05 2.36 -17.85
C SER A 200 17.07 1.60 -16.99
N LYS A 201 17.59 2.25 -15.96
CA LYS A 201 18.62 1.73 -15.06
C LYS A 201 18.14 0.48 -14.30
N VAL A 202 19.00 -0.54 -14.27
CA VAL A 202 18.90 -1.76 -13.46
C VAL A 202 20.02 -1.75 -12.42
N SER A 203 19.69 -1.94 -11.14
CA SER A 203 20.67 -1.88 -10.05
C SER A 203 20.37 -2.89 -8.95
N ALA A 204 21.39 -3.58 -8.45
CA ALA A 204 21.29 -4.48 -7.29
C ALA A 204 22.16 -3.97 -6.15
N ALA A 205 21.65 -3.99 -4.91
CA ALA A 205 22.47 -3.66 -3.75
C ALA A 205 23.52 -4.74 -3.47
N ASN A 206 23.21 -6.01 -3.77
CA ASN A 206 24.16 -7.11 -3.71
C ASN A 206 24.71 -7.43 -5.11
N HIS A 207 24.24 -8.51 -5.72
CA HIS A 207 24.85 -9.10 -6.91
C HIS A 207 23.89 -9.15 -8.10
N VAL A 208 24.46 -9.17 -9.30
CA VAL A 208 23.77 -9.47 -10.55
C VAL A 208 24.26 -10.84 -11.06
N PHE A 209 23.34 -11.78 -11.16
CA PHE A 209 23.53 -13.15 -11.67
C PHE A 209 22.98 -13.27 -13.10
N THR A 210 23.70 -13.99 -13.95
CA THR A 210 23.36 -14.14 -15.37
C THR A 210 23.54 -15.56 -15.92
N ASP A 211 24.30 -16.43 -15.25
CA ASP A 211 24.57 -17.81 -15.68
C ASP A 211 23.82 -18.89 -14.89
N ILE A 212 23.20 -18.51 -13.77
CA ILE A 212 22.47 -19.40 -12.86
C ILE A 212 21.24 -18.67 -12.31
N ALA A 213 20.12 -19.37 -12.18
CA ALA A 213 18.89 -18.88 -11.55
C ALA A 213 18.97 -19.05 -10.04
N LYS A 214 18.04 -18.41 -9.30
CA LYS A 214 17.99 -18.51 -7.82
C LYS A 214 17.91 -19.97 -7.37
N ASN A 215 17.18 -20.80 -8.13
CA ASN A 215 17.01 -22.24 -7.90
C ASN A 215 18.20 -23.15 -8.28
N GLY A 216 19.31 -22.57 -8.73
CA GLY A 216 20.51 -23.29 -9.15
C GLY A 216 20.51 -23.82 -10.60
N THR A 217 19.42 -23.66 -11.34
CA THR A 217 19.32 -24.09 -12.74
C THR A 217 20.17 -23.17 -13.62
N SER A 218 20.85 -23.76 -14.61
CA SER A 218 21.71 -23.02 -15.53
C SER A 218 20.90 -22.14 -16.49
N TYR A 219 21.47 -21.00 -16.87
CA TYR A 219 20.92 -20.10 -17.89
C TYR A 219 20.54 -20.81 -19.19
N THR A 220 21.10 -21.98 -19.51
CA THR A 220 20.74 -22.72 -20.73
C THR A 220 19.26 -23.15 -20.78
N ALA A 221 18.59 -23.25 -19.64
CA ALA A 221 17.15 -23.56 -19.59
C ALA A 221 16.28 -22.39 -20.06
N TRP A 222 16.75 -21.15 -19.85
CA TRP A 222 15.96 -19.95 -20.13
C TRP A 222 16.56 -19.04 -21.18
N GLY A 223 17.85 -19.08 -21.49
CA GLY A 223 18.53 -18.20 -22.45
C GLY A 223 19.10 -16.91 -21.87
N ASP A 224 19.87 -16.19 -22.69
CA ASP A 224 20.60 -14.96 -22.33
C ASP A 224 20.15 -13.72 -23.14
N ASN A 225 18.89 -13.71 -23.58
CA ASN A 225 18.31 -12.59 -24.34
C ASN A 225 17.91 -11.43 -23.42
N VAL A 226 18.85 -10.96 -22.61
CA VAL A 226 18.69 -9.85 -21.67
C VAL A 226 19.29 -8.59 -22.27
N PHE A 227 18.51 -7.51 -22.38
CA PHE A 227 18.94 -6.25 -22.97
C PHE A 227 18.69 -5.09 -22.02
N ILE A 228 19.70 -4.25 -21.84
CA ILE A 228 19.60 -3.02 -21.03
C ILE A 228 20.02 -1.86 -21.91
N LYS A 229 19.19 -0.82 -21.94
CA LYS A 229 19.48 0.41 -22.68
C LYS A 229 20.63 1.15 -22.00
N ASN A 230 21.73 1.39 -22.70
CA ASN A 230 22.83 2.20 -22.18
C ASN A 230 22.45 3.69 -22.12
N ALA A 231 23.31 4.53 -21.53
CA ALA A 231 23.06 5.97 -21.39
C ALA A 231 22.92 6.71 -22.74
N SER A 232 23.47 6.13 -23.81
CA SER A 232 23.35 6.63 -25.19
C SER A 232 22.03 6.22 -25.88
N GLY A 233 21.16 5.49 -25.19
CA GLY A 233 19.84 5.08 -25.70
C GLY A 233 19.84 3.80 -26.56
N VAL A 234 20.94 3.04 -26.56
CA VAL A 234 21.07 1.80 -27.35
C VAL A 234 20.89 0.58 -26.45
N PHE A 235 20.03 -0.36 -26.86
CA PHE A 235 19.91 -1.65 -26.18
C PHE A 235 21.19 -2.47 -26.35
N THR A 236 21.86 -2.73 -25.24
CA THR A 236 23.08 -3.54 -25.16
C THR A 236 22.72 -4.86 -24.50
N GLN A 237 23.18 -5.98 -25.06
CA GLN A 237 22.89 -7.30 -24.51
C GLN A 237 23.76 -7.58 -23.29
N LEU A 238 23.15 -8.02 -22.19
CA LEU A 238 23.81 -8.61 -21.04
C LEU A 238 23.86 -10.12 -21.21
N ARG A 239 25.04 -10.65 -21.54
CA ARG A 239 25.25 -12.08 -21.77
C ARG A 239 25.36 -12.86 -20.47
N TYR A 240 25.16 -14.18 -20.54
CA TYR A 240 25.24 -15.09 -19.39
C TYR A 240 26.57 -15.00 -18.62
N ASN A 241 27.68 -14.68 -19.28
CA ASN A 241 29.01 -14.57 -18.68
C ASN A 241 29.37 -13.13 -18.23
N MET A 242 28.39 -12.22 -18.26
CA MET A 242 28.63 -10.81 -18.00
C MET A 242 28.21 -10.35 -16.61
N GLY A 243 27.62 -11.21 -15.78
CA GLY A 243 27.19 -10.92 -14.41
C GLY A 243 28.32 -10.46 -13.48
N SER A 244 27.93 -9.86 -12.36
CA SER A 244 28.86 -9.43 -11.30
C SER A 244 29.44 -10.61 -10.53
N VAL A 245 28.67 -11.70 -10.48
CA VAL A 245 29.04 -13.01 -9.97
C VAL A 245 28.63 -14.06 -10.99
N LEU A 246 29.36 -15.18 -11.03
CA LEU A 246 29.15 -16.28 -11.96
C LEU A 246 29.30 -17.61 -11.20
N ALA A 247 28.51 -18.63 -11.55
CA ALA A 247 28.58 -19.97 -10.96
C ALA A 247 29.88 -20.70 -11.31
N ASN A 248 30.49 -20.37 -12.45
CA ASN A 248 31.77 -20.97 -12.86
C ASN A 248 32.91 -20.59 -11.89
N THR A 249 33.66 -21.60 -11.44
CA THR A 249 34.72 -21.43 -10.45
C THR A 249 35.85 -20.56 -11.00
N VAL A 250 36.12 -19.45 -10.31
CA VAL A 250 37.33 -18.64 -10.49
C VAL A 250 38.15 -18.77 -9.20
N ASN A 251 39.49 -18.80 -9.28
CA ASN A 251 40.36 -18.89 -8.09
C ASN A 251 39.95 -17.87 -7.01
N GLY A 252 39.49 -18.35 -5.85
CA GLY A 252 39.02 -17.52 -4.73
C GLY A 252 37.96 -18.22 -3.87
N ALA A 253 37.61 -17.62 -2.74
CA ALA A 253 36.46 -18.05 -1.95
C ALA A 253 35.14 -17.68 -2.69
N PRO A 254 34.08 -18.49 -2.54
CA PRO A 254 32.77 -18.13 -3.07
C PRO A 254 32.27 -16.82 -2.44
N THR A 255 31.67 -15.95 -3.27
CA THR A 255 31.07 -14.70 -2.82
C THR A 255 29.69 -14.94 -2.23
N THR A 256 28.95 -15.89 -2.82
CA THR A 256 27.65 -16.32 -2.34
C THR A 256 27.67 -17.82 -2.12
N THR A 257 26.98 -18.24 -1.07
CA THR A 257 26.66 -19.63 -0.72
C THR A 257 25.27 -19.64 -0.09
N ASN A 258 24.66 -20.82 0.03
CA ASN A 258 23.36 -21.11 0.67
C ASN A 258 22.79 -19.96 1.55
N PRO A 259 21.58 -19.45 1.28
CA PRO A 259 20.53 -19.99 0.39
C PRO A 259 20.74 -19.73 -1.09
N LEU A 260 21.60 -18.77 -1.46
CA LEU A 260 21.87 -18.48 -2.87
C LEU A 260 22.78 -19.53 -3.52
N PRO A 261 22.69 -19.69 -4.86
CA PRO A 261 23.64 -20.52 -5.60
C PRO A 261 25.08 -20.10 -5.34
N THR A 262 25.98 -21.09 -5.31
CA THR A 262 27.41 -20.82 -5.14
C THR A 262 27.93 -20.07 -6.35
N ALA A 263 28.41 -18.84 -6.15
CA ALA A 263 28.95 -18.02 -7.22
C ALA A 263 30.20 -17.25 -6.78
N TYR A 264 31.00 -16.90 -7.77
CA TYR A 264 32.31 -16.29 -7.62
C TYR A 264 32.32 -14.92 -8.29
N LYS A 265 33.07 -13.98 -7.71
CA LYS A 265 33.19 -12.62 -8.24
C LYS A 265 33.73 -12.63 -9.68
N SER A 266 33.03 -11.96 -10.58
CA SER A 266 33.45 -11.81 -11.98
C SER A 266 34.60 -10.80 -12.11
N VAL A 267 35.74 -11.25 -12.64
CA VAL A 267 36.91 -10.39 -12.89
C VAL A 267 36.66 -9.33 -13.95
N ASN A 268 35.75 -9.61 -14.90
CA ASN A 268 35.42 -8.73 -16.03
C ASN A 268 34.27 -7.77 -15.73
N TRP A 269 33.66 -7.86 -14.54
CA TRP A 269 32.45 -7.09 -14.22
C TRP A 269 32.60 -5.59 -14.46
N LYS A 270 33.74 -4.98 -14.08
CA LYS A 270 33.97 -3.55 -14.28
C LYS A 270 33.93 -3.16 -15.77
N SER A 271 34.51 -4.00 -16.64
CA SER A 271 34.48 -3.79 -18.09
C SER A 271 33.07 -4.01 -18.65
N ASN A 272 32.37 -5.04 -18.19
CA ASN A 272 30.99 -5.34 -18.61
C ASN A 272 30.03 -4.20 -18.23
N MET A 273 30.09 -3.74 -16.98
CA MET A 273 29.27 -2.65 -16.45
C MET A 273 29.46 -1.34 -17.26
N ASN A 274 30.68 -1.05 -17.70
CA ASN A 274 30.98 0.14 -18.51
C ASN A 274 30.27 0.14 -19.87
N LEU A 275 29.95 -1.02 -20.45
CA LEU A 275 29.17 -1.11 -21.70
C LEU A 275 27.77 -0.52 -21.56
N PHE A 276 27.22 -0.56 -20.34
CA PHE A 276 25.91 -0.03 -20.01
C PHE A 276 25.94 1.42 -19.53
N GLN A 277 27.13 2.03 -19.45
CA GLN A 277 27.32 3.47 -19.17
C GLN A 277 26.58 3.95 -17.90
N GLY A 278 26.55 3.12 -16.85
CA GLY A 278 25.89 3.45 -15.57
C GLY A 278 24.41 3.05 -15.46
N ASN A 279 23.85 2.40 -16.49
CA ASN A 279 22.49 1.84 -16.45
C ASN A 279 22.41 0.38 -15.97
N LEU A 280 23.55 -0.28 -15.74
CA LEU A 280 23.63 -1.54 -15.02
C LEU A 280 24.59 -1.36 -13.85
N LEU A 281 24.15 -1.67 -12.63
CA LEU A 281 24.96 -1.53 -11.42
C LEU A 281 24.74 -2.74 -10.48
N SER A 282 25.76 -3.07 -9.71
CA SER A 282 25.72 -4.05 -8.60
C SER A 282 26.44 -3.43 -7.40
N ASN A 283 26.32 -4.01 -6.20
CA ASN A 283 26.99 -3.51 -5.00
C ASN A 283 26.63 -2.04 -4.72
N THR A 284 25.40 -1.64 -5.03
CA THR A 284 24.88 -0.32 -4.68
C THR A 284 24.42 -0.30 -3.22
N LYS A 285 24.20 0.87 -2.62
CA LYS A 285 23.58 0.88 -1.28
C LYS A 285 22.12 0.46 -1.37
N PRO A 286 21.61 -0.30 -0.39
CA PRO A 286 20.17 -0.50 -0.22
C PRO A 286 19.45 0.84 -0.13
N LEU A 287 18.32 0.94 -0.80
CA LEU A 287 17.45 2.10 -0.78
C LEU A 287 16.48 1.96 0.38
N GLN A 288 16.50 2.96 1.26
CA GLN A 288 15.62 3.02 2.41
C GLN A 288 14.56 4.11 2.24
N LEU A 289 13.31 3.78 2.55
CA LEU A 289 12.20 4.71 2.60
C LEU A 289 12.10 5.38 3.99
N PRO A 290 11.41 6.53 4.12
CA PRO A 290 11.28 7.22 5.40
C PRO A 290 10.77 6.35 6.54
N ILE A 291 9.87 5.38 6.25
CA ILE A 291 9.34 4.45 7.24
C ILE A 291 10.45 3.61 7.90
N LYS A 292 11.40 3.05 7.11
CA LYS A 292 12.50 2.26 7.66
C LYS A 292 13.46 3.14 8.44
N ILE A 293 13.80 4.30 7.90
CA ILE A 293 14.71 5.23 8.58
C ILE A 293 14.12 5.65 9.93
N ASN A 294 12.83 5.98 9.97
CA ASN A 294 12.14 6.30 11.21
C ASN A 294 12.12 5.11 12.17
N SER A 295 11.82 3.92 11.66
CA SER A 295 11.84 2.67 12.42
C SER A 295 13.20 2.39 13.06
N ASP A 296 14.29 2.59 12.33
CA ASP A 296 15.66 2.38 12.84
C ASP A 296 16.02 3.41 13.92
N ILE A 297 15.61 4.68 13.74
CA ILE A 297 15.85 5.76 14.71
C ILE A 297 15.03 5.56 15.99
N SER A 298 13.78 5.14 15.84
CA SER A 298 12.83 4.97 16.94
C SER A 298 12.81 3.55 17.52
N ALA A 299 13.63 2.65 16.97
CA ALA A 299 13.70 1.23 17.32
C ALA A 299 12.34 0.51 17.25
N GLN A 300 11.51 0.83 16.23
CA GLN A 300 10.19 0.21 16.06
C GLN A 300 10.25 -1.18 15.43
N GLY A 301 11.34 -1.53 14.76
CA GLY A 301 11.48 -2.83 14.10
C GLY A 301 10.59 -3.01 12.86
N LEU A 302 9.98 -1.95 12.35
CA LEU A 302 9.25 -1.94 11.07
C LEU A 302 10.20 -2.09 9.88
N ASP A 303 9.69 -2.74 8.84
CA ASP A 303 10.34 -2.94 7.56
C ASP A 303 9.61 -2.23 6.38
N LEU A 304 10.16 -2.25 5.18
CA LEU A 304 9.60 -1.57 4.01
C LEU A 304 8.23 -2.12 3.58
N VAL A 305 7.94 -3.40 3.84
CA VAL A 305 6.61 -4.00 3.57
C VAL A 305 5.49 -3.28 4.35
N GLU A 306 5.80 -2.63 5.47
CA GLU A 306 4.82 -1.92 6.26
C GLU A 306 4.15 -0.77 5.49
N VAL A 307 4.76 -0.22 4.44
CA VAL A 307 4.16 0.84 3.62
C VAL A 307 2.83 0.38 2.97
N VAL A 308 2.72 -0.91 2.63
CA VAL A 308 1.51 -1.46 1.98
C VAL A 308 0.51 -2.06 2.97
N LYS A 309 0.91 -2.27 4.23
CA LYS A 309 0.00 -2.78 5.27
C LYS A 309 -1.00 -1.69 5.72
N ARG A 310 -2.07 -2.13 6.38
CA ARG A 310 -3.08 -1.23 6.96
C ARG A 310 -2.47 -0.38 8.07
N GLY A 311 -3.02 0.81 8.25
CA GLY A 311 -2.66 1.69 9.36
C GLY A 311 -3.25 1.19 10.68
N LYS A 312 -2.59 1.55 11.77
CA LYS A 312 -3.05 1.31 13.15
C LYS A 312 -3.60 2.60 13.73
N THR A 313 -4.91 2.72 13.89
CA THR A 313 -5.56 3.84 14.57
C THR A 313 -6.58 3.37 15.61
N PRO A 314 -6.85 4.13 16.69
CA PRO A 314 -7.86 3.74 17.66
C PRO A 314 -9.23 3.49 17.00
N GLY A 315 -9.80 2.32 17.24
CA GLY A 315 -10.98 1.81 16.52
C GLY A 315 -10.65 0.67 15.54
N ASP A 316 -9.37 0.43 15.28
CA ASP A 316 -8.86 -0.73 14.57
C ASP A 316 -8.43 -1.84 15.54
N LEU A 317 -8.24 -3.05 15.00
CA LEU A 317 -7.59 -4.17 15.67
C LEU A 317 -6.16 -4.33 15.14
N TYR A 318 -5.29 -5.00 15.88
CA TYR A 318 -3.99 -5.44 15.39
C TYR A 318 -3.50 -6.68 16.16
N ASN A 319 -2.64 -7.47 15.53
CA ASN A 319 -1.86 -8.49 16.22
C ASN A 319 -0.75 -7.82 17.04
N ASP A 320 -0.72 -8.02 18.36
CA ASP A 320 0.34 -7.47 19.22
C ASP A 320 1.59 -8.36 19.32
N GLY A 321 1.60 -9.50 18.62
CA GLY A 321 2.73 -10.40 18.54
C GLY A 321 2.98 -11.24 19.81
N THR A 322 2.10 -11.17 20.81
CA THR A 322 2.22 -11.98 22.04
C THR A 322 1.49 -13.32 21.98
N GLY A 323 0.71 -13.54 20.92
CA GLY A 323 -0.02 -14.78 20.66
C GLY A 323 0.82 -15.87 19.98
N THR A 324 0.14 -16.91 19.51
CA THR A 324 0.72 -17.95 18.64
C THR A 324 -0.01 -17.95 17.29
N VAL A 325 0.57 -18.53 16.25
CA VAL A 325 -0.07 -18.68 14.93
C VAL A 325 -1.51 -19.24 15.03
N SER A 326 -1.71 -20.32 15.80
CA SER A 326 -3.04 -20.93 15.98
C SER A 326 -3.97 -20.23 17.00
N SER A 327 -3.46 -19.24 17.73
CA SER A 327 -4.21 -18.47 18.75
C SER A 327 -3.57 -17.09 18.89
N PRO A 328 -3.76 -16.22 17.88
CA PRO A 328 -3.13 -14.93 17.83
C PRO A 328 -3.79 -13.97 18.82
N ASN A 329 -3.00 -13.03 19.34
CA ASN A 329 -3.50 -12.05 20.29
C ASN A 329 -3.90 -10.76 19.56
N ILE A 330 -5.14 -10.75 19.09
CA ILE A 330 -5.72 -9.61 18.38
C ILE A 330 -6.36 -8.66 19.39
N VAL A 331 -5.82 -7.46 19.49
CA VAL A 331 -6.24 -6.48 20.49
C VAL A 331 -6.59 -5.13 19.85
N PRO A 332 -7.40 -4.29 20.52
CA PRO A 332 -7.69 -2.94 20.04
C PRO A 332 -6.43 -2.09 19.96
N VAL A 333 -6.32 -1.30 18.90
CA VAL A 333 -5.32 -0.24 18.82
C VAL A 333 -5.64 0.84 19.86
N THR A 334 -4.62 1.26 20.59
CA THR A 334 -4.69 2.31 21.62
C THR A 334 -3.85 3.52 21.23
N ALA A 335 -3.92 4.61 22.00
CA ALA A 335 -3.08 5.80 21.76
C ALA A 335 -1.57 5.52 21.85
N THR A 336 -1.16 4.43 22.52
CA THR A 336 0.26 4.03 22.63
C THR A 336 0.69 3.05 21.55
N THR A 337 -0.25 2.37 20.89
CA THR A 337 0.04 1.31 19.90
C THR A 337 -0.38 1.69 18.49
N MET A 338 -1.02 2.86 18.33
CA MET A 338 -1.27 3.45 17.02
C MET A 338 0.04 3.81 16.32
N ASP A 339 0.00 3.82 14.98
CA ASP A 339 1.15 4.23 14.18
C ASP A 339 1.60 5.64 14.58
N ASP A 340 2.92 5.84 14.66
CA ASP A 340 3.47 7.17 14.82
C ASP A 340 3.20 8.04 13.58
N LYS A 341 3.48 9.33 13.67
CA LYS A 341 3.15 10.27 12.59
C LYS A 341 3.87 9.96 11.27
N VAL A 342 5.09 9.43 11.31
CA VAL A 342 5.85 9.13 10.10
C VAL A 342 5.29 7.87 9.45
N THR A 343 5.11 6.82 10.22
CA THR A 343 4.53 5.54 9.77
C THR A 343 3.13 5.76 9.22
N GLN A 344 2.28 6.48 9.95
CA GLN A 344 0.93 6.81 9.52
C GLN A 344 0.95 7.59 8.21
N ALA A 345 1.86 8.55 8.05
CA ALA A 345 1.98 9.35 6.83
C ALA A 345 2.54 8.56 5.64
N GLU A 346 3.43 7.59 5.86
CA GLU A 346 4.06 6.79 4.80
C GLU A 346 3.11 5.72 4.24
N ARG A 347 2.31 5.05 5.08
CA ARG A 347 1.40 3.97 4.64
C ARG A 347 0.45 4.42 3.52
N TYR A 348 0.28 3.59 2.48
CA TYR A 348 -0.65 3.87 1.38
C TYR A 348 -2.11 3.92 1.85
N TYR A 349 -2.42 3.16 2.89
CA TYR A 349 -3.70 3.10 3.57
C TYR A 349 -4.25 4.47 4.00
N ASN A 350 -3.37 5.44 4.28
CA ASN A 350 -3.74 6.79 4.75
C ASN A 350 -3.67 7.85 3.64
N LYS A 351 -3.36 7.50 2.39
CA LYS A 351 -3.30 8.50 1.32
C LYS A 351 -4.70 9.00 0.99
N THR A 352 -4.81 10.31 0.76
CA THR A 352 -6.06 10.97 0.40
C THR A 352 -6.68 10.33 -0.85
N GLY A 353 -7.92 9.85 -0.74
CA GLY A 353 -8.59 9.15 -1.82
C GLY A 353 -9.69 8.20 -1.35
N LEU A 354 -9.81 7.06 -2.03
CA LEU A 354 -10.72 5.97 -1.71
C LEU A 354 -9.94 4.78 -1.13
N ARG A 355 -10.49 4.20 -0.07
CA ARG A 355 -9.97 3.01 0.57
C ARG A 355 -11.01 1.91 0.56
N VAL A 356 -10.63 0.73 0.08
CA VAL A 356 -11.42 -0.50 0.06
C VAL A 356 -10.74 -1.51 0.98
N SER A 357 -11.46 -1.99 1.99
CA SER A 357 -10.96 -2.96 2.96
C SER A 357 -11.89 -4.16 3.03
N LEU A 358 -11.35 -5.38 2.92
CA LEU A 358 -12.09 -6.62 3.13
C LEU A 358 -11.58 -7.36 4.37
N ALA A 359 -12.44 -8.03 5.12
CA ALA A 359 -12.05 -8.75 6.32
C ALA A 359 -13.03 -9.88 6.66
N ASP A 360 -12.54 -10.85 7.45
CA ASP A 360 -13.33 -12.02 7.87
C ASP A 360 -14.34 -11.74 9.00
N SER A 361 -14.33 -10.53 9.56
CA SER A 361 -15.30 -10.08 10.55
C SER A 361 -15.47 -8.56 10.52
N LYS A 362 -16.61 -8.09 11.01
CA LYS A 362 -16.89 -6.64 11.09
C LYS A 362 -15.86 -5.89 11.94
N ALA A 363 -15.41 -6.45 13.06
CA ALA A 363 -14.47 -5.77 13.97
C ALA A 363 -13.09 -5.56 13.34
N LYS A 364 -12.71 -6.42 12.37
CA LYS A 364 -11.46 -6.32 11.61
C LYS A 364 -11.52 -5.32 10.46
N LEU A 365 -12.66 -4.67 10.22
CA LEU A 365 -12.73 -3.53 9.30
C LEU A 365 -12.21 -2.25 9.99
N PRO A 366 -11.62 -1.31 9.21
CA PRO A 366 -11.18 -0.01 9.73
C PRO A 366 -12.22 0.72 10.57
N ALA A 367 -11.85 1.20 11.75
CA ALA A 367 -12.71 1.94 12.68
C ALA A 367 -14.04 1.24 13.02
N CYS A 368 -14.12 -0.09 12.86
CA CYS A 368 -15.32 -0.88 13.13
C CYS A 368 -15.22 -1.71 14.42
N SER A 369 -14.17 -1.50 15.23
CA SER A 369 -14.03 -2.07 16.57
C SER A 369 -14.22 -1.00 17.66
N ASN A 370 -14.75 -1.41 18.81
CA ASN A 370 -14.73 -0.60 20.02
C ASN A 370 -13.46 -0.85 20.86
N THR A 371 -13.38 -0.19 22.02
CA THR A 371 -12.24 -0.32 22.95
C THR A 371 -12.08 -1.69 23.61
N MET A 372 -13.07 -2.58 23.48
CA MET A 372 -13.02 -3.97 23.95
C MET A 372 -12.70 -4.96 22.84
N GLY A 373 -12.47 -4.50 21.61
CA GLY A 373 -12.15 -5.37 20.48
C GLY A 373 -13.36 -6.01 19.80
N THR A 374 -14.57 -5.58 20.17
CA THR A 374 -15.80 -6.10 19.59
C THR A 374 -16.37 -5.16 18.54
N ALA A 375 -17.10 -5.71 17.57
CA ALA A 375 -17.65 -4.94 16.48
C ALA A 375 -18.59 -3.83 16.98
N VAL A 376 -18.48 -2.64 16.38
CA VAL A 376 -19.39 -1.53 16.68
C VAL A 376 -20.84 -1.89 16.31
N THR A 377 -21.80 -1.36 17.08
CA THR A 377 -23.23 -1.57 16.81
C THR A 377 -23.75 -0.69 15.68
N THR A 378 -23.06 0.41 15.37
CA THR A 378 -23.38 1.30 14.25
C THR A 378 -23.08 0.64 12.90
N PRO A 379 -23.72 1.06 11.81
CA PRO A 379 -23.33 0.66 10.46
C PRO A 379 -21.83 0.94 10.23
N CYS A 380 -21.11 -0.05 9.73
CA CYS A 380 -19.68 0.04 9.45
C CYS A 380 -19.33 -1.07 8.44
N GLY A 381 -19.20 -0.70 7.18
CA GLY A 381 -19.10 -1.66 6.06
C GLY A 381 -20.38 -2.46 5.81
N VAL A 382 -20.26 -3.46 4.93
CA VAL A 382 -21.31 -4.37 4.46
C VAL A 382 -20.77 -5.79 4.45
N ARG A 383 -21.58 -6.75 4.90
CA ARG A 383 -21.32 -8.18 4.77
C ARG A 383 -21.87 -8.72 3.45
N LEU A 384 -21.00 -9.16 2.55
CA LEU A 384 -21.33 -9.62 1.21
C LEU A 384 -22.03 -11.00 1.20
N ASP A 385 -21.61 -11.93 2.06
CA ASP A 385 -22.21 -13.26 2.27
C ASP A 385 -23.36 -13.26 3.31
N GLY A 386 -23.76 -12.06 3.74
CA GLY A 386 -24.71 -11.82 4.82
C GLY A 386 -26.18 -11.90 4.40
N ASP A 387 -27.04 -11.25 5.16
CA ASP A 387 -28.44 -11.01 4.78
C ASP A 387 -28.54 -9.97 3.64
N SER A 388 -29.75 -9.73 3.13
CA SER A 388 -29.95 -8.80 2.01
C SER A 388 -29.53 -7.36 2.33
N ALA A 389 -29.54 -6.96 3.60
CA ALA A 389 -29.03 -5.67 4.07
C ALA A 389 -27.50 -5.65 4.23
N GLY A 390 -26.87 -6.82 4.35
CA GLY A 390 -25.45 -7.02 4.63
C GLY A 390 -25.02 -6.46 5.98
N LEU A 391 -25.88 -6.56 7.00
CA LEU A 391 -25.63 -6.00 8.34
C LEU A 391 -25.61 -7.07 9.43
N THR A 392 -26.17 -8.26 9.17
CA THR A 392 -26.27 -9.33 10.16
C THR A 392 -24.93 -10.04 10.35
N ALA A 393 -24.40 -10.01 11.57
CA ALA A 393 -23.26 -10.81 11.99
C ALA A 393 -23.69 -12.22 12.44
N GLY A 394 -22.81 -13.20 12.31
CA GLY A 394 -23.03 -14.59 12.71
C GLY A 394 -23.77 -15.44 11.66
N ALA A 395 -24.57 -16.41 12.11
CA ALA A 395 -25.25 -17.33 11.22
C ALA A 395 -26.40 -16.66 10.45
N ILE A 396 -26.48 -16.89 9.13
CA ILE A 396 -27.57 -16.43 8.28
C ILE A 396 -28.57 -17.56 8.03
N THR A 397 -29.85 -17.30 8.29
CA THR A 397 -30.96 -18.21 7.95
C THR A 397 -31.62 -17.75 6.65
N GLY A 398 -31.57 -18.57 5.59
CA GLY A 398 -32.23 -18.28 4.32
C GLY A 398 -31.26 -17.88 3.20
N VAL A 399 -31.67 -16.95 2.32
CA VAL A 399 -30.88 -16.47 1.18
C VAL A 399 -29.68 -15.67 1.71
N ARG A 400 -28.46 -16.03 1.27
CA ARG A 400 -27.24 -15.27 1.57
C ARG A 400 -26.87 -14.36 0.42
N GLY A 401 -26.56 -13.10 0.69
CA GLY A 401 -26.08 -12.18 -0.33
C GLY A 401 -26.60 -10.77 -0.12
N TYR A 402 -25.68 -9.83 -0.03
CA TYR A 402 -26.00 -8.41 -0.01
C TYR A 402 -26.74 -8.01 -1.30
N VAL A 403 -27.83 -7.25 -1.14
CA VAL A 403 -28.54 -6.63 -2.25
C VAL A 403 -28.15 -5.15 -2.31
N PRO A 404 -27.44 -4.71 -3.36
CA PRO A 404 -27.12 -3.30 -3.56
C PRO A 404 -28.34 -2.39 -3.41
N ARG A 405 -28.13 -1.26 -2.73
CA ARG A 405 -29.19 -0.25 -2.59
C ARG A 405 -29.61 0.27 -3.96
N PRO A 406 -30.91 0.52 -4.17
CA PRO A 406 -31.37 1.15 -5.40
C PRO A 406 -30.86 2.58 -5.48
N MET A 407 -30.29 2.92 -6.64
CA MET A 407 -29.98 4.28 -7.05
C MET A 407 -31.27 5.07 -7.30
N THR A 408 -31.18 6.39 -7.14
CA THR A 408 -32.30 7.30 -7.41
C THR A 408 -32.51 7.48 -8.93
N GLY A 409 -33.76 7.72 -9.34
CA GLY A 409 -34.15 7.89 -10.74
C GLY A 409 -35.32 6.99 -11.15
N THR A 410 -35.82 7.19 -12.38
CA THR A 410 -36.94 6.43 -12.93
C THR A 410 -36.57 5.87 -14.31
N PRO A 411 -36.56 4.53 -14.50
CA PRO A 411 -36.67 3.51 -13.44
C PRO A 411 -35.46 3.53 -12.50
N ALA A 412 -35.65 3.11 -11.25
CA ALA A 412 -34.56 2.99 -10.29
C ALA A 412 -33.58 1.91 -10.78
N TYR A 413 -32.29 2.26 -10.81
CA TYR A 413 -31.24 1.29 -11.09
C TYR A 413 -30.93 0.51 -9.82
N GLN A 414 -30.92 -0.81 -9.89
CA GLN A 414 -30.51 -1.67 -8.79
C GLN A 414 -29.62 -2.78 -9.34
N ALA A 415 -28.37 -2.82 -8.91
CA ALA A 415 -27.41 -3.81 -9.38
C ALA A 415 -27.77 -5.24 -8.90
N THR A 416 -27.19 -6.24 -9.56
CA THR A 416 -27.34 -7.65 -9.22
C THR A 416 -26.85 -7.90 -7.78
N ALA A 417 -27.64 -8.68 -7.03
CA ALA A 417 -27.27 -9.10 -5.68
C ALA A 417 -26.01 -9.99 -5.69
N VAL A 418 -25.21 -9.90 -4.64
CA VAL A 418 -24.09 -10.81 -4.42
C VAL A 418 -24.64 -12.22 -4.30
N ASN A 419 -24.00 -13.19 -4.96
CA ASN A 419 -24.27 -14.60 -4.70
C ASN A 419 -23.56 -15.04 -3.41
N GLY A 420 -24.15 -14.68 -2.26
CA GLY A 420 -23.53 -14.90 -0.95
C GLY A 420 -23.33 -16.37 -0.61
N ASP A 421 -24.08 -17.28 -1.25
CA ASP A 421 -23.84 -18.73 -1.09
C ASP A 421 -22.47 -19.16 -1.61
N ARG A 422 -21.94 -18.49 -2.65
CA ARG A 422 -20.61 -18.76 -3.23
C ARG A 422 -19.47 -17.98 -2.58
N PHE A 423 -19.77 -16.94 -1.80
CA PHE A 423 -18.78 -16.20 -1.01
C PHE A 423 -18.70 -16.73 0.43
N ASN A 424 -19.58 -17.65 0.82
CA ASN A 424 -19.62 -18.21 2.16
C ASN A 424 -18.73 -19.45 2.27
N THR A 425 -17.60 -19.32 2.96
CA THR A 425 -16.66 -20.42 3.26
C THR A 425 -17.00 -21.16 4.57
N GLY A 426 -18.19 -20.91 5.13
CA GLY A 426 -18.75 -21.60 6.29
C GLY A 426 -18.33 -20.99 7.63
N ASN A 427 -17.02 -20.81 7.86
CA ASN A 427 -16.48 -20.36 9.15
C ASN A 427 -16.06 -18.88 9.17
N LYS A 428 -16.00 -18.22 8.01
CA LYS A 428 -15.56 -16.83 7.86
C LYS A 428 -16.67 -15.99 7.26
N GLU A 429 -16.79 -14.74 7.71
CA GLU A 429 -17.70 -13.77 7.11
C GLU A 429 -16.98 -13.03 5.98
N THR A 430 -17.67 -12.50 4.97
CA THR A 430 -17.04 -11.68 3.94
C THR A 430 -17.50 -10.24 4.12
N TRP A 431 -16.75 -9.43 4.87
CA TRP A 431 -17.04 -8.01 5.03
C TRP A 431 -16.24 -7.16 4.05
N ILE A 432 -16.86 -6.08 3.58
CA ILE A 432 -16.22 -5.01 2.80
C ILE A 432 -16.56 -3.66 3.42
N LYS A 433 -15.60 -2.75 3.46
CA LYS A 433 -15.78 -1.34 3.78
C LYS A 433 -15.12 -0.50 2.70
N ILE A 434 -15.84 0.51 2.22
CA ILE A 434 -15.33 1.51 1.30
C ILE A 434 -15.47 2.87 1.98
N GLU A 435 -14.39 3.60 2.07
CA GLU A 435 -14.36 4.90 2.75
C GLU A 435 -13.56 5.93 1.98
N THR A 436 -13.98 7.19 2.10
CA THR A 436 -13.12 8.32 1.73
C THR A 436 -12.08 8.53 2.82
N VAL A 437 -10.88 8.96 2.43
CA VAL A 437 -9.79 9.30 3.35
C VAL A 437 -9.29 10.68 2.97
N VAL A 438 -9.18 11.58 3.95
CA VAL A 438 -8.59 12.91 3.76
C VAL A 438 -7.76 13.32 4.96
N PHE A 439 -6.54 13.80 4.71
CA PHE A 439 -5.73 14.37 5.79
C PHE A 439 -6.25 15.74 6.19
N ASN A 440 -6.50 15.92 7.49
CA ASN A 440 -6.94 17.17 8.08
C ASN A 440 -5.77 17.92 8.72
N PRO A 441 -5.30 19.04 8.13
CA PRO A 441 -4.15 19.79 8.64
C PRO A 441 -4.39 20.49 9.97
N ALA A 442 -5.65 20.68 10.38
CA ALA A 442 -5.97 21.34 11.64
C ALA A 442 -5.83 20.37 12.82
N THR A 443 -6.26 19.12 12.64
CA THR A 443 -6.21 18.07 13.68
C THR A 443 -4.97 17.18 13.57
N LEU A 444 -4.28 17.19 12.41
CA LEU A 444 -3.19 16.29 12.05
C LEU A 444 -3.61 14.82 12.03
N ASN A 445 -4.87 14.55 11.71
CA ASN A 445 -5.45 13.21 11.62
C ASN A 445 -6.05 12.98 10.23
N TYR A 446 -6.40 11.73 9.95
CA TYR A 446 -7.11 11.33 8.73
C TYR A 446 -8.60 11.25 9.04
N ASP A 447 -9.39 12.10 8.40
CA ASP A 447 -10.84 12.05 8.48
C ASP A 447 -11.35 11.03 7.44
N THR A 448 -12.31 10.20 7.85
CA THR A 448 -12.85 9.13 7.01
C THR A 448 -14.37 9.17 6.98
N ALA A 449 -14.98 8.86 5.84
CA ALA A 449 -16.43 8.68 5.73
C ALA A 449 -16.76 7.34 5.06
N ASP A 450 -17.65 6.55 5.69
CA ASP A 450 -18.13 5.29 5.13
C ASP A 450 -19.08 5.56 3.95
N VAL A 451 -18.64 5.20 2.75
CA VAL A 451 -19.36 5.31 1.49
C VAL A 451 -19.64 3.94 0.88
N THR A 452 -19.59 2.88 1.70
CA THR A 452 -19.69 1.48 1.25
C THR A 452 -20.97 1.25 0.46
N GLN A 453 -22.12 1.59 1.04
CA GLN A 453 -23.41 1.35 0.38
C GLN A 453 -23.63 2.26 -0.84
N ASP A 454 -22.99 3.43 -0.88
CA ASP A 454 -23.05 4.36 -2.01
C ASP A 454 -22.31 3.80 -3.22
N ILE A 455 -21.08 3.31 -3.02
CA ILE A 455 -20.26 2.73 -4.11
C ILE A 455 -20.81 1.36 -4.53
N LEU A 456 -21.20 0.50 -3.59
CA LEU A 456 -21.76 -0.82 -3.93
C LEU A 456 -23.12 -0.70 -4.65
N ALA A 457 -23.86 0.40 -4.51
CA ALA A 457 -25.09 0.65 -5.26
C ALA A 457 -24.85 0.78 -6.78
N LEU A 458 -23.63 1.12 -7.21
CA LEU A 458 -23.24 1.11 -8.62
C LEU A 458 -23.15 -0.31 -9.17
N GLY A 459 -22.76 -1.27 -8.32
CA GLY A 459 -22.75 -2.68 -8.61
C GLY A 459 -21.44 -3.36 -8.21
N VAL A 460 -21.53 -4.69 -8.12
CA VAL A 460 -20.43 -5.60 -7.74
C VAL A 460 -20.24 -6.76 -8.72
N THR A 461 -21.00 -6.73 -9.80
CA THR A 461 -21.04 -7.78 -10.83
C THR A 461 -20.56 -7.15 -12.12
N ASP A 462 -19.71 -7.82 -12.87
CA ASP A 462 -19.40 -7.39 -14.24
C ASP A 462 -20.68 -7.49 -15.09
N ALA A 463 -20.86 -6.54 -16.01
CA ALA A 463 -21.98 -6.54 -16.93
C ALA A 463 -21.88 -7.78 -17.83
N ALA A 464 -22.88 -8.66 -17.74
CA ALA A 464 -22.88 -9.89 -18.52
C ALA A 464 -22.77 -9.58 -20.04
N PRO A 465 -21.95 -10.32 -20.80
CA PRO A 465 -21.76 -10.02 -22.21
C PRO A 465 -23.07 -10.25 -22.96
N ASN A 466 -23.44 -9.31 -23.83
CA ASN A 466 -24.60 -9.45 -24.70
C ASN A 466 -24.17 -10.06 -26.05
N LEU A 467 -24.10 -11.39 -26.12
CA LEU A 467 -23.61 -12.13 -27.29
C LEU A 467 -24.76 -12.57 -28.22
N ALA A 468 -25.74 -11.70 -28.44
CA ALA A 468 -26.90 -11.95 -29.30
C ALA A 468 -27.67 -13.26 -28.96
N SER A 469 -27.73 -14.24 -29.86
CA SER A 469 -28.41 -15.52 -29.58
C SER A 469 -27.57 -16.51 -28.76
N ASN A 470 -26.31 -16.17 -28.45
CA ASN A 470 -25.36 -17.14 -27.91
C ASN A 470 -25.32 -17.15 -26.38
N PHE A 471 -25.30 -15.97 -25.77
CA PHE A 471 -25.44 -15.78 -24.32
C PHE A 471 -26.02 -14.39 -24.06
N VAL A 472 -27.26 -14.31 -23.60
CA VAL A 472 -27.91 -13.03 -23.23
C VAL A 472 -28.85 -13.23 -22.05
N ILE A 473 -28.66 -12.45 -20.99
CA ILE A 473 -29.60 -12.35 -19.88
C ILE A 473 -30.94 -11.82 -20.39
N GLN A 474 -32.03 -12.58 -20.17
CA GLN A 474 -33.37 -12.31 -20.72
C GLN A 474 -34.23 -11.39 -19.84
N ASP A 475 -33.70 -10.89 -18.73
CA ASP A 475 -34.39 -9.88 -17.95
C ASP A 475 -34.43 -8.58 -18.77
N ALA A 476 -35.64 -8.17 -19.17
CA ALA A 476 -35.88 -6.99 -20.00
C ALA A 476 -35.26 -5.72 -19.39
N ASN A 477 -35.20 -5.64 -18.06
CA ASN A 477 -34.61 -4.49 -17.38
C ASN A 477 -33.08 -4.56 -17.35
N TYR A 478 -32.48 -5.75 -17.43
CA TYR A 478 -31.03 -5.93 -17.34
C TYR A 478 -30.31 -5.22 -18.48
N ASN A 479 -30.70 -5.51 -19.73
CA ASN A 479 -30.08 -4.87 -20.88
C ASN A 479 -30.63 -3.44 -21.14
N ALA A 480 -31.92 -3.20 -20.93
CA ALA A 480 -32.54 -1.91 -21.28
C ALA A 480 -32.13 -0.78 -20.32
N ASN A 481 -31.96 -1.08 -19.02
CA ASN A 481 -31.54 -0.10 -18.01
C ASN A 481 -30.05 -0.23 -17.66
N GLY A 482 -29.34 -1.14 -18.34
CA GLY A 482 -27.92 -1.41 -18.15
C GLY A 482 -27.58 -1.87 -16.73
N TYR A 483 -28.29 -2.86 -16.18
CA TYR A 483 -27.95 -3.44 -14.86
C TYR A 483 -26.47 -3.88 -14.88
N ASP A 484 -25.78 -3.67 -13.77
CA ASP A 484 -24.35 -3.97 -13.59
C ASP A 484 -23.38 -3.13 -14.46
N SER A 485 -23.88 -2.29 -15.39
CA SER A 485 -23.04 -1.46 -16.29
C SER A 485 -22.28 -0.32 -15.59
N ARG A 486 -22.47 -0.14 -14.28
CA ARG A 486 -21.87 0.93 -13.49
C ARG A 486 -20.89 0.40 -12.43
N SER A 487 -20.75 -0.92 -12.31
CA SER A 487 -19.89 -1.56 -11.32
C SER A 487 -18.47 -1.01 -11.44
N ILE A 488 -17.94 -0.51 -10.33
CA ILE A 488 -16.54 -0.08 -10.25
C ILE A 488 -15.69 -1.20 -9.66
N ILE A 489 -16.22 -1.89 -8.65
CA ILE A 489 -15.55 -2.96 -7.92
C ILE A 489 -16.27 -4.24 -8.27
N GLU A 490 -15.72 -5.04 -9.17
CA GLU A 490 -16.32 -6.28 -9.64
C GLU A 490 -15.76 -7.46 -8.85
N LEU A 491 -16.65 -8.21 -8.21
CA LEU A 491 -16.33 -9.37 -7.39
C LEU A 491 -16.86 -10.67 -8.01
N GLN A 492 -17.87 -10.58 -8.87
CA GLN A 492 -18.53 -11.74 -9.46
C GLN A 492 -18.87 -11.50 -10.94
N ARG A 493 -18.98 -12.60 -11.70
CA ARG A 493 -19.33 -12.57 -13.13
C ARG A 493 -20.35 -13.63 -13.48
N PHE A 494 -21.14 -13.37 -14.50
CA PHE A 494 -22.02 -14.39 -15.11
C PHE A 494 -21.28 -15.24 -16.16
N ALA A 495 -20.26 -14.68 -16.81
CA ALA A 495 -19.48 -15.37 -17.84
C ALA A 495 -18.05 -14.81 -17.88
N ILE A 496 -17.07 -15.66 -18.20
CA ILE A 496 -15.66 -15.28 -18.36
C ILE A 496 -15.15 -15.79 -19.72
N PRO A 497 -14.45 -14.96 -20.52
CA PRO A 497 -13.83 -15.42 -21.76
C PRO A 497 -12.66 -16.38 -21.47
N GLY A 498 -12.55 -17.46 -22.22
CA GLY A 498 -11.46 -18.41 -22.07
C GLY A 498 -11.69 -19.71 -22.84
N PRO A 499 -10.65 -20.55 -22.99
CA PRO A 499 -10.79 -21.85 -23.66
C PRO A 499 -11.87 -22.70 -22.99
N THR A 500 -12.44 -23.64 -23.76
CA THR A 500 -13.41 -24.61 -23.25
C THR A 500 -12.79 -25.42 -22.13
N ILE A 501 -13.41 -25.41 -20.95
CA ILE A 501 -12.97 -26.23 -19.83
C ILE A 501 -13.42 -27.69 -20.08
N PRO A 502 -12.49 -28.66 -20.19
CA PRO A 502 -12.85 -30.04 -20.48
C PRO A 502 -13.68 -30.64 -19.35
N ASN A 503 -14.83 -31.24 -19.68
CA ASN A 503 -15.55 -32.10 -18.76
C ASN A 503 -14.78 -33.43 -18.66
N THR A 504 -14.26 -33.78 -17.49
CA THR A 504 -13.50 -35.03 -17.31
C THR A 504 -14.44 -36.23 -17.48
N THR A 505 -14.28 -36.91 -18.62
CA THR A 505 -15.00 -38.13 -18.97
C THR A 505 -14.50 -39.29 -18.12
N GLY A 506 -15.18 -39.58 -17.01
CA GLY A 506 -14.90 -40.76 -16.19
C GLY A 506 -15.20 -40.67 -14.69
N ALA A 507 -15.40 -39.47 -14.15
CA ALA A 507 -15.86 -39.32 -12.76
C ALA A 507 -17.38 -39.50 -12.71
N THR A 508 -17.87 -40.42 -11.88
CA THR A 508 -19.30 -40.53 -11.51
C THR A 508 -19.83 -39.30 -10.75
N SER A 509 -19.00 -38.26 -10.59
CA SER A 509 -19.32 -36.93 -10.08
C SER A 509 -18.76 -35.87 -11.04
N THR A 510 -19.38 -35.72 -12.21
CA THR A 510 -19.03 -34.66 -13.18
C THR A 510 -19.36 -33.28 -12.62
N THR A 511 -18.36 -32.39 -12.56
CA THR A 511 -18.46 -30.96 -12.21
C THR A 511 -19.13 -30.17 -13.35
N GLY A 512 -20.40 -30.49 -13.66
CA GLY A 512 -21.20 -29.94 -14.76
C GLY A 512 -21.59 -28.47 -14.61
N TYR A 513 -20.71 -27.63 -14.09
CA TYR A 513 -20.98 -26.23 -13.79
C TYR A 513 -20.67 -25.32 -14.97
N ILE A 514 -19.63 -25.62 -15.76
CA ILE A 514 -19.12 -24.68 -16.76
C ILE A 514 -19.42 -25.17 -18.17
N THR A 515 -20.22 -24.42 -18.91
CA THR A 515 -20.48 -24.67 -20.34
C THR A 515 -19.82 -23.57 -21.18
N ALA A 516 -19.21 -23.95 -22.30
CA ALA A 516 -18.63 -23.02 -23.24
C ALA A 516 -19.62 -22.65 -24.36
N SER A 517 -19.76 -21.36 -24.65
CA SER A 517 -20.35 -20.89 -25.90
C SER A 517 -19.30 -20.16 -26.74
N SER A 518 -19.21 -20.51 -28.03
CA SER A 518 -18.31 -19.81 -28.96
C SER A 518 -19.06 -18.67 -29.66
N PHE A 519 -18.47 -17.48 -29.69
CA PHE A 519 -18.98 -16.33 -30.43
C PHE A 519 -17.83 -15.56 -31.08
N SER A 520 -17.90 -15.37 -32.41
CA SER A 520 -16.88 -14.66 -33.20
C SER A 520 -15.44 -15.16 -32.98
N GLY A 521 -15.26 -16.46 -32.70
CA GLY A 521 -13.96 -17.07 -32.44
C GLY A 521 -13.51 -17.05 -30.96
N ASN A 522 -14.24 -16.40 -30.06
CA ASN A 522 -13.97 -16.39 -28.63
C ASN A 522 -14.89 -17.37 -27.89
N ASN A 523 -14.36 -18.07 -26.89
CA ASN A 523 -15.11 -18.98 -26.04
C ASN A 523 -15.44 -18.30 -24.70
N TYR A 524 -16.63 -18.54 -24.18
CA TYR A 524 -17.09 -18.00 -22.90
C TYR A 524 -17.59 -19.11 -21.99
N ASN A 525 -17.11 -19.10 -20.75
CA ASN A 525 -17.41 -20.04 -19.68
C ASN A 525 -18.40 -19.41 -18.68
N TYR A 526 -19.46 -20.11 -18.32
CA TYR A 526 -20.49 -19.62 -17.38
C TYR A 526 -21.06 -20.75 -16.51
N VAL A 527 -21.64 -20.40 -15.36
CA VAL A 527 -22.27 -21.36 -14.44
C VAL A 527 -23.77 -21.48 -14.69
N MET A 528 -24.25 -22.69 -15.01
CA MET A 528 -25.67 -22.95 -15.29
C MET A 528 -26.23 -24.11 -14.45
N PRO A 529 -26.84 -23.84 -13.27
CA PRO A 529 -27.37 -24.89 -12.40
C PRO A 529 -28.56 -25.69 -12.97
N GLY A 530 -29.23 -25.18 -14.00
CA GLY A 530 -30.33 -25.90 -14.64
C GLY A 530 -31.06 -25.09 -15.72
N THR A 531 -32.21 -25.59 -16.16
CA THR A 531 -33.03 -24.96 -17.21
C THR A 531 -34.50 -24.85 -16.82
N ILE A 532 -35.21 -23.94 -17.48
CA ILE A 532 -36.66 -23.75 -17.37
C ILE A 532 -37.32 -23.73 -18.76
N PRO A 533 -38.61 -24.11 -18.90
CA PRO A 533 -39.33 -23.98 -20.16
C PRO A 533 -39.42 -22.52 -20.63
N ASN A 534 -39.38 -22.29 -21.95
CA ASN A 534 -39.51 -20.94 -22.53
C ASN A 534 -40.98 -20.50 -22.75
N SER A 535 -41.90 -20.84 -21.83
CA SER A 535 -43.33 -20.51 -21.93
C SER A 535 -43.73 -19.28 -21.10
N THR A 536 -44.86 -18.66 -21.45
CA THR A 536 -45.27 -17.32 -20.99
C THR A 536 -45.81 -17.22 -19.54
N SER A 537 -45.94 -18.32 -18.80
CA SER A 537 -46.61 -18.31 -17.49
C SER A 537 -45.69 -18.16 -16.25
N SER A 538 -44.36 -18.37 -16.38
CA SER A 538 -43.31 -17.96 -15.42
C SER A 538 -41.93 -18.44 -15.88
N ASN A 539 -41.38 -17.81 -16.92
CA ASN A 539 -40.05 -18.11 -17.46
C ASN A 539 -38.90 -17.43 -16.69
N ARG A 540 -39.05 -17.24 -15.37
CA ARG A 540 -38.01 -16.65 -14.52
C ARG A 540 -37.37 -17.72 -13.65
N CYS A 541 -36.05 -17.85 -13.71
CA CYS A 541 -35.32 -18.84 -12.90
C CYS A 541 -35.52 -18.67 -11.39
N THR A 542 -35.83 -17.44 -10.94
CA THR A 542 -36.13 -17.13 -9.54
C THR A 542 -37.46 -17.71 -9.05
N THR A 543 -38.42 -17.99 -9.94
CA THR A 543 -39.78 -18.43 -9.57
C THR A 543 -40.27 -19.68 -10.31
N GLY A 544 -39.56 -20.13 -11.35
CA GLY A 544 -39.93 -21.26 -12.19
C GLY A 544 -39.47 -22.62 -11.65
N THR A 545 -40.17 -23.69 -12.03
CA THR A 545 -39.74 -25.07 -11.75
C THR A 545 -38.49 -25.39 -12.56
N ILE A 546 -37.33 -25.42 -11.88
CA ILE A 546 -36.03 -25.71 -12.50
C ILE A 546 -35.92 -27.22 -12.71
N THR A 547 -35.56 -27.61 -13.93
CA THR A 547 -35.20 -28.99 -14.25
C THR A 547 -33.72 -29.20 -13.91
N LEU A 548 -33.45 -30.05 -12.91
CA LEU A 548 -32.10 -30.34 -12.37
C LEU A 548 -31.57 -31.74 -12.72
N THR A 549 -32.36 -32.56 -13.42
CA THR A 549 -32.04 -33.96 -13.67
C THR A 549 -32.27 -34.33 -15.14
N ALA A 550 -31.40 -35.22 -15.62
CA ALA A 550 -31.31 -35.82 -16.95
C ALA A 550 -30.35 -35.13 -17.94
N VAL A 551 -29.78 -35.97 -18.81
CA VAL A 551 -29.08 -35.62 -20.04
C VAL A 551 -29.98 -34.68 -20.84
N ASP A 552 -29.74 -33.37 -20.76
CA ASP A 552 -30.50 -32.41 -21.54
C ASP A 552 -29.97 -32.50 -22.97
N ARG A 553 -30.67 -33.27 -23.82
CA ARG A 553 -30.32 -33.51 -25.24
C ARG A 553 -30.58 -32.28 -26.13
N GLY A 554 -30.63 -31.09 -25.54
CA GLY A 554 -30.51 -29.82 -26.24
C GLY A 554 -29.04 -29.58 -26.53
N THR A 555 -28.61 -29.99 -27.73
CA THR A 555 -27.23 -29.96 -28.21
C THR A 555 -26.65 -28.54 -28.14
N ILE A 556 -26.03 -28.17 -27.02
CA ILE A 556 -24.94 -27.20 -27.03
C ILE A 556 -23.78 -27.95 -27.69
N SER A 557 -23.63 -27.73 -29.01
CA SER A 557 -22.60 -28.29 -29.90
C SER A 557 -21.91 -29.58 -29.39
N SER A 558 -22.53 -30.73 -29.70
CA SER A 558 -21.96 -32.09 -29.59
C SER A 558 -21.49 -32.60 -28.21
N GLY A 559 -22.14 -32.21 -27.10
CA GLY A 559 -21.87 -32.77 -25.76
C GLY A 559 -23.13 -33.20 -24.99
N THR A 560 -22.99 -34.20 -24.11
CA THR A 560 -23.98 -34.52 -23.06
C THR A 560 -23.63 -33.69 -21.82
N ASN A 561 -24.54 -32.81 -21.39
CA ASN A 561 -24.39 -32.08 -20.12
C ASN A 561 -25.12 -32.85 -19.01
N TYR A 562 -24.41 -33.11 -17.92
CA TYR A 562 -24.94 -33.77 -16.73
C TYR A 562 -25.13 -32.73 -15.62
N PHE A 563 -26.37 -32.50 -15.23
CA PHE A 563 -26.69 -31.71 -14.05
C PHE A 563 -26.60 -32.63 -12.82
N PRO A 564 -25.78 -32.30 -11.81
CA PRO A 564 -25.75 -33.10 -10.59
C PRO A 564 -27.14 -33.07 -9.95
N GLY A 565 -27.75 -34.24 -9.80
CA GLY A 565 -29.03 -34.36 -9.11
C GLY A 565 -28.90 -33.91 -7.65
N GLY A 566 -29.82 -33.06 -7.19
CA GLY A 566 -29.84 -32.60 -5.80
C GLY A 566 -29.02 -31.33 -5.52
N PHE A 567 -28.94 -30.40 -6.46
CA PHE A 567 -28.24 -29.13 -6.25
C PHE A 567 -28.88 -28.30 -5.11
N SER A 568 -28.14 -28.14 -4.01
CA SER A 568 -28.50 -27.32 -2.84
C SER A 568 -27.58 -26.12 -2.60
N GLY A 569 -26.62 -25.87 -3.51
CA GLY A 569 -25.53 -24.90 -3.30
C GLY A 569 -25.92 -23.43 -3.50
N ASP A 570 -26.53 -23.08 -4.64
CA ASP A 570 -26.99 -21.70 -4.90
C ASP A 570 -28.49 -21.55 -4.66
N ASN A 571 -28.87 -20.49 -3.94
CA ASN A 571 -30.25 -20.10 -3.83
C ASN A 571 -30.81 -19.58 -5.16
N ARG A 572 -32.08 -19.90 -5.43
CA ARG A 572 -32.82 -19.42 -6.61
C ARG A 572 -32.87 -17.89 -6.71
N ALA A 573 -32.73 -17.18 -5.59
CA ALA A 573 -32.67 -15.73 -5.55
C ALA A 573 -31.49 -15.15 -6.37
N HIS A 574 -30.39 -15.88 -6.54
CA HIS A 574 -29.22 -15.43 -7.31
C HIS A 574 -29.28 -15.77 -8.79
N MET A 575 -30.29 -16.54 -9.21
CA MET A 575 -30.40 -17.03 -10.59
C MET A 575 -31.02 -15.99 -11.53
N LYS A 576 -30.43 -15.85 -12.72
CA LYS A 576 -30.98 -15.07 -13.83
C LYS A 576 -31.34 -15.99 -14.99
N THR A 577 -32.43 -15.67 -15.68
CA THR A 577 -32.81 -16.35 -16.93
C THR A 577 -31.92 -15.86 -18.07
N ALA A 578 -31.33 -16.78 -18.84
CA ALA A 578 -30.48 -16.47 -19.98
C ALA A 578 -30.89 -17.28 -21.23
N THR A 579 -30.76 -16.65 -22.40
CA THR A 579 -30.75 -17.33 -23.69
C THR A 579 -29.34 -17.84 -23.94
N ILE A 580 -29.23 -19.12 -24.28
CA ILE A 580 -27.98 -19.82 -24.54
C ILE A 580 -28.13 -20.60 -25.85
N SER A 581 -27.15 -20.47 -26.75
CA SER A 581 -27.17 -21.19 -28.03
C SER A 581 -27.22 -22.70 -27.82
N GLY A 582 -28.08 -23.39 -28.58
CA GLY A 582 -28.24 -24.85 -28.50
C GLY A 582 -29.35 -25.34 -27.57
N LEU A 583 -29.97 -24.46 -26.77
CA LEU A 583 -31.14 -24.79 -25.95
C LEU A 583 -32.45 -24.59 -26.75
N SER A 584 -33.11 -25.69 -27.12
CA SER A 584 -34.41 -25.65 -27.80
C SER A 584 -35.57 -25.71 -26.80
N GLY A 585 -36.52 -24.78 -26.89
CA GLY A 585 -37.72 -24.76 -26.05
C GLY A 585 -37.49 -24.40 -24.57
N LYS A 586 -36.28 -23.93 -24.21
CA LYS A 586 -35.85 -23.69 -22.83
C LYS A 586 -35.01 -22.42 -22.70
N TYR A 587 -34.95 -21.89 -21.49
CA TYR A 587 -33.93 -20.91 -21.07
C TYR A 587 -32.98 -21.54 -20.05
N GLY A 588 -31.73 -21.07 -20.04
CA GLY A 588 -30.76 -21.42 -19.01
C GLY A 588 -30.96 -20.59 -17.75
N CYS A 589 -30.73 -21.20 -16.60
CA CYS A 589 -30.62 -20.50 -15.33
C CYS A 589 -29.15 -20.35 -15.01
N VAL A 590 -28.67 -19.11 -14.99
CA VAL A 590 -27.27 -18.78 -14.72
C VAL A 590 -27.14 -18.04 -13.40
N VAL A 591 -26.01 -18.22 -12.73
CA VAL A 591 -25.69 -17.55 -11.47
C VAL A 591 -24.37 -16.80 -11.61
N PRO A 592 -24.18 -15.66 -10.93
CA PRO A 592 -22.88 -15.05 -10.86
C PRO A 592 -21.98 -15.85 -9.93
N PHE A 593 -20.69 -15.91 -10.25
CA PHE A 593 -19.68 -16.63 -9.49
C PHE A 593 -18.45 -15.76 -9.24
N PRO A 594 -17.71 -15.98 -8.12
CA PRO A 594 -16.49 -15.23 -7.81
C PRO A 594 -15.42 -15.34 -8.91
N ILE A 595 -14.57 -14.33 -9.00
CA ILE A 595 -13.45 -14.31 -9.95
C ILE A 595 -12.20 -14.82 -9.24
N ASN A 596 -11.56 -15.83 -9.83
CA ASN A 596 -10.27 -16.35 -9.36
C ASN A 596 -9.23 -16.31 -10.49
N MET A 597 -7.98 -16.09 -10.12
CA MET A 597 -6.79 -16.11 -10.95
C MET A 597 -5.87 -17.25 -10.48
N PHE A 598 -5.07 -17.79 -11.39
CA PHE A 598 -3.97 -18.68 -11.02
C PHE A 598 -2.63 -17.96 -11.25
N ASP A 599 -1.85 -17.74 -10.18
CA ASP A 599 -0.45 -17.31 -10.29
C ASP A 599 0.46 -18.53 -10.38
N THR A 600 1.17 -18.63 -11.50
CA THR A 600 2.12 -19.72 -11.74
C THR A 600 3.36 -19.64 -10.84
N ARG A 601 3.71 -18.47 -10.29
CA ARG A 601 4.87 -18.31 -9.38
C ARG A 601 4.56 -18.87 -8.00
N GLU A 602 3.40 -18.54 -7.46
CA GLU A 602 2.92 -19.04 -6.16
C GLU A 602 2.43 -20.50 -6.26
N GLY A 603 1.80 -20.84 -7.39
CA GLY A 603 1.16 -22.15 -7.56
C GLY A 603 2.03 -23.25 -8.11
N LEU A 604 3.17 -22.93 -8.74
CA LEU A 604 4.08 -23.92 -9.31
C LEU A 604 5.49 -23.68 -8.77
N TYR A 605 6.02 -24.71 -8.13
CA TYR A 605 7.37 -24.71 -7.57
C TYR A 605 8.45 -24.42 -8.60
N ASN A 606 9.29 -23.41 -8.33
CA ASN A 606 10.45 -23.07 -9.15
C ASN A 606 11.76 -22.90 -8.35
N ASP A 607 11.79 -23.09 -7.02
CA ASP A 607 12.93 -22.66 -6.20
C ASP A 607 14.03 -23.71 -5.95
N THR A 608 13.83 -24.97 -6.37
CA THR A 608 14.96 -25.92 -6.52
C THR A 608 14.87 -26.74 -7.80
N SER A 609 16.02 -27.13 -8.33
CA SER A 609 16.12 -28.02 -9.49
C SER A 609 15.64 -29.45 -9.24
N SER A 610 15.32 -29.84 -8.00
CA SER A 610 15.09 -31.24 -7.60
C SER A 610 13.69 -31.59 -7.12
N VAL A 611 12.78 -30.63 -6.86
CA VAL A 611 11.57 -30.94 -6.07
C VAL A 611 10.28 -30.35 -6.64
N PHE A 612 10.00 -30.42 -7.94
CA PHE A 612 8.62 -30.53 -8.45
C PHE A 612 8.55 -30.74 -9.95
N ASN A 613 7.73 -31.71 -10.38
CA ASN A 613 7.28 -31.77 -11.77
C ASN A 613 5.74 -31.67 -11.76
N PRO A 614 5.17 -30.49 -12.04
CA PRO A 614 3.72 -30.30 -11.97
C PRO A 614 2.97 -31.19 -12.97
N THR A 615 3.62 -31.62 -14.05
CA THR A 615 3.03 -32.49 -15.07
C THR A 615 2.82 -33.92 -14.57
N SER A 616 3.71 -34.45 -13.71
CA SER A 616 3.53 -35.79 -13.12
C SER A 616 2.63 -35.78 -11.88
N THR A 617 2.55 -34.67 -11.16
CA THR A 617 1.81 -34.56 -9.88
C THR A 617 0.35 -34.12 -10.08
N TYR A 618 0.08 -33.20 -11.02
CA TYR A 618 -1.27 -32.66 -11.25
C TYR A 618 -1.87 -33.02 -12.61
N GLY A 619 -1.08 -33.56 -13.54
CA GLY A 619 -1.55 -33.89 -14.88
C GLY A 619 -2.07 -32.64 -15.62
N SER A 620 -3.36 -32.63 -15.96
CA SER A 620 -4.05 -31.50 -16.59
C SER A 620 -4.80 -30.58 -15.61
N ASN A 621 -4.67 -30.79 -14.29
CA ASN A 621 -5.35 -30.00 -13.27
C ASN A 621 -4.49 -28.79 -12.85
N VAL A 622 -5.16 -27.72 -12.43
CA VAL A 622 -4.52 -26.52 -11.85
C VAL A 622 -4.43 -26.74 -10.33
N PRO A 623 -3.25 -26.61 -9.70
CA PRO A 623 -3.13 -26.73 -8.25
C PRO A 623 -3.78 -25.55 -7.53
N TRP A 624 -4.34 -25.81 -6.35
CA TRP A 624 -4.99 -24.77 -5.54
C TRP A 624 -4.01 -23.73 -4.98
N ALA A 625 -2.73 -24.10 -4.80
CA ALA A 625 -1.69 -23.22 -4.23
C ALA A 625 -1.52 -21.88 -4.96
N GLY A 626 -1.82 -21.82 -6.26
CA GLY A 626 -1.71 -20.57 -7.02
C GLY A 626 -3.03 -19.86 -7.21
N VAL A 627 -4.15 -20.40 -6.71
CA VAL A 627 -5.47 -19.82 -6.94
C VAL A 627 -5.70 -18.68 -5.95
N MET A 628 -5.92 -17.49 -6.48
CA MET A 628 -6.22 -16.28 -5.71
C MET A 628 -7.54 -15.67 -6.17
N SER A 629 -8.32 -15.15 -5.22
CA SER A 629 -9.48 -14.34 -5.55
C SER A 629 -9.07 -12.97 -6.10
N VAL A 630 -9.86 -12.45 -7.02
CA VAL A 630 -9.58 -11.17 -7.69
C VAL A 630 -10.66 -10.17 -7.35
N VAL A 631 -10.22 -8.95 -7.02
CA VAL A 631 -11.05 -7.75 -7.03
C VAL A 631 -10.72 -6.99 -8.32
N ASP A 632 -11.62 -7.01 -9.29
CA ASP A 632 -11.42 -6.28 -10.55
C ASP A 632 -11.94 -4.84 -10.41
N ILE A 633 -11.18 -3.87 -10.91
CA ILE A 633 -11.49 -2.45 -10.84
C ILE A 633 -11.72 -1.93 -12.24
N ASP A 634 -12.97 -1.64 -12.58
CA ASP A 634 -13.31 -0.99 -13.85
C ASP A 634 -12.92 0.49 -13.79
N VAL A 635 -11.75 0.79 -14.37
CA VAL A 635 -11.20 2.15 -14.46
C VAL A 635 -12.08 3.07 -15.32
N GLY A 636 -12.80 2.52 -16.30
CA GLY A 636 -13.75 3.27 -17.14
C GLY A 636 -14.95 3.77 -16.33
N ASN A 637 -15.53 2.90 -15.52
CA ASN A 637 -16.62 3.24 -14.61
C ASN A 637 -16.15 4.13 -13.44
N LEU A 638 -14.96 3.87 -12.89
CA LEU A 638 -14.35 4.76 -11.90
C LEU A 638 -14.19 6.17 -12.45
N ARG A 639 -13.69 6.31 -13.68
CA ARG A 639 -13.58 7.60 -14.36
C ARG A 639 -14.94 8.27 -14.54
N GLN A 640 -15.98 7.53 -14.92
CA GLN A 640 -17.33 8.10 -15.08
C GLN A 640 -17.87 8.62 -13.74
N PHE A 641 -17.69 7.88 -12.66
CA PHE A 641 -18.03 8.29 -11.30
C PHE A 641 -17.29 9.57 -10.89
N LEU A 642 -15.97 9.60 -11.04
CA LEU A 642 -15.14 10.76 -10.68
C LEU A 642 -15.40 12.01 -11.54
N ASN A 643 -16.01 11.85 -12.72
CA ASN A 643 -16.47 12.96 -13.57
C ASN A 643 -17.89 13.43 -13.26
N GLY A 644 -18.56 12.85 -12.26
CA GLY A 644 -19.89 13.26 -11.82
C GLY A 644 -21.06 12.72 -12.64
N THR A 645 -20.82 11.69 -13.46
CA THR A 645 -21.85 11.10 -14.34
C THR A 645 -23.09 10.64 -13.56
N TRP A 646 -22.93 10.24 -12.30
CA TRP A 646 -23.97 9.65 -11.47
C TRP A 646 -24.36 10.47 -10.23
N ASP A 647 -23.82 11.68 -10.05
CA ASP A 647 -24.02 12.51 -8.83
C ASP A 647 -25.49 12.75 -8.47
N THR A 648 -26.36 12.82 -9.48
CA THR A 648 -27.81 13.03 -9.30
C THR A 648 -28.61 11.75 -9.08
N ARG A 649 -27.94 10.59 -9.17
CA ARG A 649 -28.56 9.26 -9.16
C ARG A 649 -28.08 8.38 -8.01
N MET A 650 -27.12 8.84 -7.20
CA MET A 650 -26.62 8.09 -6.06
C MET A 650 -27.74 7.78 -5.04
N PRO A 651 -27.63 6.67 -4.27
CA PRO A 651 -28.69 6.22 -3.35
C PRO A 651 -28.89 7.18 -2.17
N THR A 652 -30.05 7.10 -1.53
CA THR A 652 -30.34 7.76 -0.25
C THR A 652 -30.42 6.74 0.89
N GLY A 653 -30.35 7.23 2.14
CA GLY A 653 -30.44 6.37 3.34
C GLY A 653 -29.21 5.47 3.55
N THR A 654 -28.09 5.79 2.90
CA THR A 654 -26.76 5.24 3.20
C THR A 654 -26.19 5.89 4.47
N PRO A 655 -25.19 5.26 5.13
CA PRO A 655 -24.48 5.88 6.25
C PRO A 655 -23.93 7.27 5.89
N TYR A 656 -23.37 7.43 4.69
CA TYR A 656 -22.91 8.72 4.18
C TYR A 656 -24.05 9.75 4.11
N TYR A 657 -25.16 9.41 3.46
CA TYR A 657 -26.31 10.31 3.33
C TYR A 657 -26.86 10.75 4.68
N THR A 658 -26.94 9.83 5.65
CA THR A 658 -27.40 10.13 7.00
C THR A 658 -26.44 11.07 7.74
N ALA A 659 -25.13 10.93 7.53
CA ALA A 659 -24.13 11.76 8.18
C ALA A 659 -24.00 13.17 7.56
N THR A 660 -24.15 13.31 6.24
CA THR A 660 -23.89 14.57 5.52
C THR A 660 -25.17 15.32 5.10
N GLY A 661 -26.31 14.63 5.04
CA GLY A 661 -27.58 15.18 4.58
C GLY A 661 -27.72 15.28 3.05
N HIS A 662 -26.78 14.71 2.27
CA HIS A 662 -26.89 14.63 0.81
C HIS A 662 -26.29 13.35 0.25
N VAL A 663 -26.65 13.02 -1.01
CA VAL A 663 -26.09 11.86 -1.72
C VAL A 663 -24.61 12.08 -2.03
N LEU A 664 -23.84 10.99 -2.12
CA LEU A 664 -22.43 11.04 -2.52
C LEU A 664 -22.28 11.63 -3.93
N ARG A 665 -21.27 12.48 -4.12
CA ARG A 665 -20.95 13.11 -5.41
C ARG A 665 -19.47 12.95 -5.73
N SER A 666 -19.14 13.10 -7.00
CA SER A 666 -17.76 13.18 -7.48
C SER A 666 -16.90 14.21 -6.72
N THR A 667 -17.49 15.35 -6.36
CA THR A 667 -16.81 16.43 -5.60
C THR A 667 -16.50 16.08 -4.15
N ASP A 668 -17.15 15.04 -3.62
CA ASP A 668 -16.95 14.58 -2.25
C ASP A 668 -15.76 13.62 -2.14
N ILE A 669 -15.26 13.11 -3.27
CA ILE A 669 -14.12 12.21 -3.31
C ILE A 669 -12.83 13.03 -3.12
N PRO A 670 -12.11 12.85 -2.00
CA PRO A 670 -10.92 13.62 -1.74
C PRO A 670 -9.84 13.37 -2.79
N GLN A 671 -9.13 14.42 -3.19
CA GLN A 671 -7.97 14.33 -4.07
C GLN A 671 -6.86 15.28 -3.65
N ASN A 672 -5.62 14.94 -4.00
CA ASN A 672 -4.47 15.81 -3.85
C ASN A 672 -3.57 15.68 -5.09
N ASN A 673 -3.86 16.49 -6.12
CA ASN A 673 -3.24 16.39 -7.46
C ASN A 673 -3.43 15.01 -8.12
N GLY A 674 -4.57 14.37 -7.85
CA GLY A 674 -4.92 13.04 -8.31
C GLY A 674 -5.70 12.27 -7.24
N TRP A 675 -6.26 11.13 -7.66
CA TRP A 675 -6.98 10.20 -6.79
C TRP A 675 -6.11 8.99 -6.50
N VAL A 676 -6.12 8.55 -5.25
CA VAL A 676 -5.57 7.26 -4.84
C VAL A 676 -6.73 6.31 -4.59
N LEU A 677 -6.65 5.10 -5.14
CA LEU A 677 -7.49 3.98 -4.77
C LEU A 677 -6.60 2.95 -4.09
N TYR A 678 -6.85 2.69 -2.81
CA TYR A 678 -6.16 1.67 -2.03
C TYR A 678 -7.11 0.50 -1.80
N VAL A 679 -6.66 -0.71 -2.09
CA VAL A 679 -7.41 -1.95 -1.85
C VAL A 679 -6.59 -2.84 -0.92
N SER A 680 -7.21 -3.31 0.14
CA SER A 680 -6.60 -4.25 1.09
C SER A 680 -7.58 -5.35 1.42
N ASP A 681 -7.29 -6.53 0.93
CA ASP A 681 -7.98 -7.75 1.33
C ASP A 681 -7.26 -8.37 2.52
N ARG A 682 -7.96 -8.54 3.64
CA ARG A 682 -7.49 -9.24 4.84
C ARG A 682 -8.42 -10.41 5.18
N ARG A 683 -9.11 -10.95 4.18
CA ARG A 683 -9.80 -12.24 4.30
C ARG A 683 -8.75 -13.34 4.23
N GLY A 684 -8.86 -14.36 5.06
CA GLY A 684 -7.81 -15.37 5.19
C GLY A 684 -6.70 -15.00 6.16
N ASP A 685 -6.56 -13.74 6.56
CA ASP A 685 -5.58 -13.22 7.52
C ASP A 685 -6.19 -13.34 8.95
N PHE A 686 -6.08 -14.54 9.54
CA PHE A 686 -6.67 -14.88 10.82
C PHE A 686 -5.97 -14.16 11.95
N ASP A 687 -4.65 -14.09 11.89
CA ASP A 687 -3.82 -13.48 12.91
C ASP A 687 -3.82 -11.94 12.84
N PHE A 688 -4.24 -11.39 11.70
CA PHE A 688 -4.43 -9.96 11.45
C PHE A 688 -3.12 -9.15 11.39
N ASP A 689 -2.02 -9.78 11.03
CA ASP A 689 -0.72 -9.15 10.87
C ASP A 689 -0.49 -8.56 9.46
N GLY A 690 -1.31 -8.99 8.49
CA GLY A 690 -1.26 -8.54 7.10
C GLY A 690 -0.41 -9.34 6.16
N GLU A 691 -0.02 -10.51 6.59
CA GLU A 691 0.57 -11.55 5.78
C GLU A 691 -0.49 -12.63 5.53
N TYR A 692 -0.17 -13.54 4.61
CA TYR A 692 -0.98 -14.73 4.39
C TYR A 692 -0.09 -15.88 4.80
N ASP A 693 -0.32 -16.47 5.98
CA ASP A 693 0.64 -17.39 6.61
C ASP A 693 0.61 -18.76 5.96
N MET A 694 1.28 -18.82 4.81
CA MET A 694 1.48 -20.02 4.00
C MET A 694 2.94 -20.24 3.70
N GLU A 695 3.73 -20.37 4.76
CA GLU A 695 5.14 -20.64 4.61
C GLU A 695 5.39 -22.13 4.28
N ASP A 696 4.56 -23.07 4.75
CA ASP A 696 4.72 -24.50 4.42
C ASP A 696 4.06 -24.88 3.08
N VAL A 697 4.64 -24.36 1.99
CA VAL A 697 4.20 -24.53 0.59
C VAL A 697 5.10 -25.46 -0.22
N PHE A 698 6.33 -25.71 0.21
CA PHE A 698 7.25 -26.65 -0.43
C PHE A 698 7.25 -28.00 0.28
N GLY A 699 7.79 -29.04 -0.38
CA GLY A 699 8.06 -30.32 0.30
C GLY A 699 6.85 -31.20 0.64
N ASN A 700 5.65 -30.86 0.16
CA ASN A 700 4.39 -31.57 0.44
C ASN A 700 3.76 -31.25 1.81
N ASN A 701 3.83 -29.98 2.25
CA ASN A 701 3.31 -29.51 3.54
C ASN A 701 3.89 -30.34 4.70
N ASP A 702 5.21 -30.39 4.78
CA ASP A 702 5.97 -31.34 5.60
C ASP A 702 6.31 -30.83 7.01
N GLY A 703 5.88 -29.59 7.32
CA GLY A 703 6.07 -28.96 8.61
C GLY A 703 7.50 -28.52 8.91
N ASN A 704 8.38 -28.47 7.90
CA ASN A 704 9.72 -27.90 8.03
C ASN A 704 9.77 -26.56 7.29
N LEU A 705 10.65 -25.66 7.73
CA LEU A 705 10.91 -24.39 7.03
C LEU A 705 12.01 -24.59 5.98
N GLN A 706 11.60 -24.69 4.72
CA GLN A 706 12.47 -24.79 3.55
C GLN A 706 13.02 -23.41 3.16
N ILE A 707 14.06 -23.43 2.33
CA ILE A 707 14.58 -22.23 1.69
C ILE A 707 13.48 -21.64 0.78
N GLY A 708 13.14 -20.37 1.00
CA GLY A 708 12.10 -19.63 0.27
C GLY A 708 10.72 -19.67 0.92
N GLU A 709 10.54 -20.43 2.00
CA GLU A 709 9.30 -20.47 2.77
C GLU A 709 9.22 -19.36 3.82
N ASP A 710 10.37 -18.85 4.28
CA ASP A 710 10.46 -17.78 5.28
C ASP A 710 10.24 -16.42 4.60
N VAL A 711 9.00 -16.14 4.18
CA VAL A 711 8.65 -14.96 3.37
C VAL A 711 8.82 -13.68 4.19
N ASN A 712 8.63 -13.76 5.50
CA ASN A 712 8.76 -12.62 6.41
C ASN A 712 10.07 -12.58 7.22
N GLY A 713 10.95 -13.57 7.04
CA GLY A 713 12.30 -13.58 7.60
C GLY A 713 12.34 -13.80 9.11
N THR A 714 11.30 -14.39 9.71
CA THR A 714 11.25 -14.67 11.15
C THR A 714 12.06 -15.91 11.53
N GLY A 715 12.42 -16.75 10.55
CA GLY A 715 13.14 -18.01 10.76
C GLY A 715 12.29 -19.10 11.42
N ASN A 716 10.97 -18.91 11.49
CA ASN A 716 10.01 -19.89 11.99
C ASN A 716 8.98 -20.18 10.92
N LEU A 717 8.53 -21.43 10.81
CA LEU A 717 7.46 -21.80 9.89
C LEU A 717 6.11 -21.26 10.38
N GLN A 718 5.54 -20.29 9.67
CA GLN A 718 4.19 -19.80 9.87
C GLN A 718 3.21 -20.52 8.93
N ALA A 719 2.44 -21.44 9.50
CA ALA A 719 1.38 -22.14 8.78
C ALA A 719 0.18 -22.42 9.70
N ASP A 720 -0.98 -21.80 9.41
CA ASP A 720 -2.27 -22.15 10.01
C ASP A 720 -3.24 -22.70 8.97
N TYR A 721 -3.28 -24.04 8.90
CA TYR A 721 -4.16 -24.72 7.96
C TYR A 721 -5.64 -24.74 8.32
N THR A 722 -5.97 -24.31 9.54
CA THR A 722 -7.33 -24.36 10.07
C THR A 722 -8.01 -23.02 9.89
N ASN A 723 -7.31 -21.94 10.19
CA ASN A 723 -7.90 -20.61 10.24
C ASN A 723 -7.47 -19.68 9.12
N GLU A 724 -6.30 -19.87 8.48
CA GLU A 724 -5.84 -18.96 7.44
C GLU A 724 -6.02 -19.55 6.06
N ALA A 725 -5.30 -20.62 5.79
CA ALA A 725 -5.06 -21.07 4.45
C ALA A 725 -5.18 -22.58 4.32
N VAL A 726 -5.82 -23.06 3.26
CA VAL A 726 -6.03 -24.50 3.09
C VAL A 726 -4.72 -25.20 2.71
N ARG A 727 -4.55 -26.45 3.17
CA ARG A 727 -3.43 -27.28 2.69
C ARG A 727 -3.53 -27.46 1.18
N TYR A 728 -2.50 -27.04 0.44
CA TYR A 728 -2.50 -27.16 -1.01
C TYR A 728 -1.83 -28.44 -1.52
N THR A 729 -0.97 -29.06 -0.72
CA THR A 729 -0.33 -30.34 -1.05
C THR A 729 -0.38 -31.32 0.14
N GLY A 730 -0.17 -32.60 -0.12
CA GLY A 730 -0.16 -33.65 0.90
C GLY A 730 -1.52 -34.21 1.32
N THR A 731 -1.52 -34.99 2.39
CA THR A 731 -2.74 -35.67 2.87
C THR A 731 -3.74 -34.62 3.40
N GLY A 732 -4.89 -34.48 2.72
CA GLY A 732 -5.93 -33.49 3.04
C GLY A 732 -6.02 -32.29 2.09
N SER A 733 -5.16 -32.21 1.05
CA SER A 733 -5.11 -31.06 0.13
C SER A 733 -6.14 -31.05 -1.01
N ASN A 734 -7.02 -32.04 -1.02
CA ASN A 734 -8.08 -32.21 -2.02
C ASN A 734 -9.41 -31.56 -1.61
N ILE A 735 -9.43 -30.80 -0.51
CA ILE A 735 -10.61 -30.07 -0.05
C ILE A 735 -10.66 -28.73 -0.80
N SER A 736 -11.77 -28.49 -1.49
CA SER A 736 -12.06 -27.20 -2.14
C SER A 736 -11.99 -26.07 -1.09
N PRO A 737 -11.26 -24.97 -1.34
CA PRO A 737 -11.33 -23.77 -0.49
C PRO A 737 -12.71 -23.09 -0.55
N ASP A 738 -13.51 -23.42 -1.59
CA ASP A 738 -14.87 -22.92 -1.84
C ASP A 738 -15.93 -23.99 -1.50
#